data_AF-A0A2E1W335-F1
#
_entry.id   AF-A0A2E1W335-F1
#
_cell.length_a   1.000
_cell.length_b   1.000
_cell.length_c   1.000
_cell.angle_alpha   90.00
_cell.angle_beta   90.00
_cell.angle_gamma   90.00
#
_symmetry.space_group_name_H-M   'P 1'
#
loop_
_entity.id
_entity.type
_entity.pdbx_description
1 polymer ?
#
loop_
_entity_poly.entity_id
_entity_poly.type
_entity_poly.pdbx_seq_one_letter_code
_entity_poly.pdbx_strand_id
1 'polypeptide(L)'
;MVIEGHPLEEGFPAIAPADVPRIFNGIYGLGSRDFRPEHILGAYEYATSGRARTDGRIAEDGASFFVLGVPHPYEVKSDETPSLLPEGAIAVRFHSIGGWGAITTGKNLGAIIGDFNDFLSARHTELDEFGRLKEVIHVSANPKYGSEKKGAPTSYFLVVAPERIRVNCDLRHVDVVLCCDPKAFTHCNPLDGMSEGGALIWESDETAEEAWERLPLWARTEILNKKIRVFTLPGFDVARKATNRADLQLRMQGNAFLGAFFKVSPLLQDFEISNEQFEEVVRNQYQKKFGKLGSAVVDSNMEVMTQGFGRVTEIKVGKITAADRSTLRGLPMLPLNIDTGGCGTCRSTPLPEGQAERTPVTQVGVFDAEFRSDYGYDQPASPLAAMGVMAAGTGDTASKYVARRETPLFIPENCTQCMECIAVCPDTALPNCSQDIETVLRTAVNNYVESADDRAKLIAHVPEIEKRTRSLMKDAIGGKTDAPFPELVREATSGLNGFSDAARAQFLDIIEQAPVAYNKVNAIFKGPEKKNPGSGGVFSIFVSDLCKGCAACVTACGDHDALRMVAETESVNADHETGTAFLDLLPDTEQKFLGFYNDEHPVDSKTATLRNHLMVRRNYDALVSGDGACAGCGEKSVLRAIASLTEAYMRPLYHAKADRFSEKAGELRGGGVESLAALAALHPEQHALFARTVAHVIMGLGGDSDKDTAVRLEARGPISDEEIVDALATVLEQESFNHKGLQPIDGRLDNGQCVMAMAAHTGCNTVYGSTPPNNPHPYPWMNSLFQDGATIGWLFGESFMVDHARRSVIPERLADTLMDQTGASVTEQDYYDYTHFSDNLMTDDEIKELPKVWIVGGDGGMGDIGYQNVSKMVLQNRPNVKAVMLDTQVYSNTGGQNSDSTPMLGGSDMNSFGAATQGKAVEKKTVAETFLAGHGSPFVSQISIANAPKFFRAILDSLEYRGTGFLQCFTTCQPEHGVADDMALDQAQRVRDSRGAPEFVFNPTLGETYEEALDIKGNPHPDKDWYTTKFKSTGEKYRYTVAHWCATEARFRNHLKRIKDESEVERLIPLENMLLRITQQDVVHRRQLDPEHRAFVPDFGVFAKVPGPDGKPQVVALSRQLVLFCVERRKAWRLLQSKAGIVNKEYVAQRTLLADVDAGKVTTEELFARGPEMAEEILTGAVKVAV
;
A
#
# COMPACT_ATOMS: atom_id res chain seq x y z
N MET A 1 -18.04 51.20 -39.61
CA MET A 1 -16.98 50.24 -40.02
C MET A 1 -17.42 49.61 -41.32
N VAL A 2 -16.51 49.52 -42.29
CA VAL A 2 -16.71 48.84 -43.58
C VAL A 2 -15.69 47.71 -43.62
N ILE A 3 -16.15 46.49 -43.88
CA ILE A 3 -15.27 45.33 -44.15
C ILE A 3 -15.65 44.85 -45.55
N GLU A 4 -14.67 44.75 -46.45
CA GLU A 4 -14.85 44.37 -47.86
C GLU A 4 -15.91 45.17 -48.64
N GLY A 5 -16.03 46.47 -48.35
CA GLY A 5 -16.88 47.38 -49.13
C GLY A 5 -18.36 47.41 -48.73
N HIS A 6 -18.80 46.60 -47.76
CA HIS A 6 -20.19 46.58 -47.29
C HIS A 6 -20.39 47.35 -45.97
N PRO A 7 -21.41 48.23 -45.87
CA PRO A 7 -21.80 48.86 -44.61
C PRO A 7 -22.29 47.81 -43.61
N LEU A 8 -21.85 47.89 -42.34
CA LEU A 8 -22.29 46.99 -41.25
C LEU A 8 -23.82 46.97 -41.03
N GLU A 9 -24.53 47.99 -41.55
CA GLU A 9 -25.98 48.15 -41.47
C GLU A 9 -26.75 47.28 -42.48
N GLU A 10 -26.10 46.68 -43.49
CA GLU A 10 -26.77 45.86 -44.52
C GLU A 10 -27.13 44.43 -44.07
N GLY A 11 -26.78 44.03 -42.84
CA GLY A 11 -27.03 42.69 -42.32
C GLY A 11 -26.16 41.63 -43.00
N PHE A 12 -25.86 40.55 -42.28
CA PHE A 12 -25.14 39.42 -42.87
C PHE A 12 -26.02 38.72 -43.92
N PRO A 13 -25.46 38.24 -45.06
CA PRO A 13 -26.22 37.44 -46.01
C PRO A 13 -26.82 36.22 -45.30
N ALA A 14 -28.12 36.00 -45.48
CA ALA A 14 -28.79 34.82 -44.95
C ALA A 14 -28.21 33.56 -45.61
N ILE A 15 -27.68 32.64 -44.82
CA ILE A 15 -27.23 31.33 -45.28
C ILE A 15 -28.49 30.53 -45.67
N ALA A 16 -28.63 30.14 -46.94
CA ALA A 16 -29.73 29.29 -47.35
C ALA A 16 -29.58 27.91 -46.67
N PRO A 17 -30.67 27.18 -46.36
CA PRO A 17 -30.56 25.84 -45.78
C PRO A 17 -29.68 24.86 -46.59
N ALA A 18 -29.55 25.08 -47.90
CA ALA A 18 -28.67 24.29 -48.79
C ALA A 18 -27.17 24.65 -48.65
N ASP A 19 -26.85 25.83 -48.13
CA ASP A 19 -25.48 26.32 -47.93
C ASP A 19 -24.96 26.01 -46.51
N VAL A 20 -25.80 25.45 -45.64
CA VAL A 20 -25.39 25.00 -44.31
C VAL A 20 -24.54 23.75 -44.48
N PRO A 21 -23.24 23.78 -44.13
CA PRO A 21 -22.40 22.61 -44.23
C PRO A 21 -22.91 21.54 -43.27
N ARG A 22 -22.79 20.28 -43.68
CA ARG A 22 -23.09 19.17 -42.79
C ARG A 22 -22.08 19.17 -41.63
N ILE A 23 -22.57 19.24 -40.40
CA ILE A 23 -21.75 19.22 -39.19
C ILE A 23 -21.65 17.79 -38.66
N PHE A 24 -20.43 17.38 -38.34
CA PHE A 24 -20.12 16.12 -37.67
C PHE A 24 -19.54 16.39 -36.29
N ASN A 25 -19.83 15.50 -35.33
CA ASN A 25 -19.36 15.62 -33.95
C ASN A 25 -18.56 14.37 -33.58
N GLY A 26 -17.31 14.56 -33.18
CA GLY A 26 -16.40 13.49 -32.77
C GLY A 26 -15.91 13.69 -31.33
N ILE A 27 -15.78 12.59 -30.58
CA ILE A 27 -15.10 12.59 -29.27
C ILE A 27 -13.78 11.82 -29.39
N TYR A 28 -12.71 12.39 -28.85
CA TYR A 28 -11.37 11.79 -28.78
C TYR A 28 -10.63 12.31 -27.53
N GLY A 29 -9.53 11.66 -27.12
CA GLY A 29 -8.61 12.21 -26.13
C GLY A 29 -9.06 12.19 -24.66
N LEU A 30 -10.21 11.57 -24.32
CA LEU A 30 -10.68 11.49 -22.93
C LEU A 30 -9.69 10.69 -22.07
N GLY A 31 -9.32 11.23 -20.91
CA GLY A 31 -8.35 10.58 -20.02
C GLY A 31 -6.97 10.38 -20.68
N SER A 32 -6.58 11.27 -21.60
CA SER A 32 -5.37 11.13 -22.42
C SER A 32 -5.36 9.88 -23.30
N ARG A 33 -6.53 9.40 -23.75
CA ARG A 33 -6.64 8.35 -24.77
C ARG A 33 -5.95 8.79 -26.07
N ASP A 34 -5.12 7.93 -26.62
CA ASP A 34 -4.21 8.28 -27.70
C ASP A 34 -4.95 8.62 -29.00
N PHE A 35 -4.45 9.64 -29.70
CA PHE A 35 -5.05 10.17 -30.91
C PHE A 35 -4.03 10.13 -32.05
N ARG A 36 -4.09 9.03 -32.80
CA ARG A 36 -3.11 8.65 -33.82
C ARG A 36 -3.56 9.00 -35.24
N PRO A 37 -2.64 8.98 -36.24
CA PRO A 37 -2.94 9.31 -37.63
C PRO A 37 -4.14 8.55 -38.21
N GLU A 38 -4.27 7.25 -37.92
CA GLU A 38 -5.37 6.43 -38.42
C GLU A 38 -6.76 6.88 -37.93
N HIS A 39 -6.82 7.57 -36.77
CA HIS A 39 -8.07 8.14 -36.25
C HIS A 39 -8.44 9.43 -36.98
N ILE A 40 -7.44 10.26 -37.33
CA ILE A 40 -7.63 11.48 -38.12
C ILE A 40 -8.12 11.12 -39.53
N LEU A 41 -7.42 10.17 -40.17
CA LEU A 41 -7.79 9.67 -41.49
C LEU A 41 -9.16 9.00 -41.48
N GLY A 42 -9.44 8.19 -40.45
CA GLY A 42 -10.75 7.57 -40.28
C GLY A 42 -11.88 8.60 -40.23
N ALA A 43 -11.75 9.64 -39.41
CA ALA A 43 -12.74 10.72 -39.32
C ALA A 43 -12.96 11.42 -40.67
N TYR A 44 -11.88 11.69 -41.40
CA TYR A 44 -11.94 12.29 -42.73
C TYR A 44 -12.68 11.38 -43.72
N GLU A 45 -12.33 10.09 -43.75
CA GLU A 45 -12.94 9.09 -44.62
C GLU A 45 -14.44 8.86 -44.30
N TYR A 46 -14.84 8.92 -43.03
CA TYR A 46 -16.25 8.84 -42.64
C TYR A 46 -17.05 10.04 -43.11
N ALA A 47 -16.47 11.24 -43.01
CA ALA A 47 -17.13 12.47 -43.42
C ALA A 47 -17.22 12.63 -44.95
N THR A 48 -16.30 12.04 -45.71
CA THR A 48 -16.13 12.33 -47.15
C THR A 48 -16.30 11.13 -48.07
N SER A 49 -16.03 9.91 -47.60
CA SER A 49 -15.73 8.75 -48.44
C SER A 49 -16.56 7.52 -48.08
N GLY A 50 -17.67 7.69 -47.35
CA GLY A 50 -18.60 6.61 -47.05
C GLY A 50 -18.05 5.51 -46.14
N ARG A 51 -16.94 5.74 -45.40
CA ARG A 51 -16.48 4.78 -44.39
C ARG A 51 -17.60 4.53 -43.39
N ALA A 52 -17.82 3.27 -43.04
CA ALA A 52 -18.75 2.89 -42.00
C ALA A 52 -18.08 2.99 -40.63
N ARG A 53 -18.89 3.28 -39.60
CA ARG A 53 -18.50 3.01 -38.22
C ARG A 53 -18.43 1.49 -38.00
N THR A 54 -17.91 1.07 -36.86
CA THR A 54 -17.89 -0.35 -36.46
C THR A 54 -19.28 -1.00 -36.46
N ASP A 55 -20.35 -0.26 -36.16
CA ASP A 55 -21.74 -0.74 -36.22
C ASP A 55 -22.37 -0.76 -37.63
N GLY A 56 -21.58 -0.46 -38.66
CA GLY A 56 -21.98 -0.53 -40.07
C GLY A 56 -22.70 0.71 -40.60
N ARG A 57 -23.02 1.71 -39.76
CA ARG A 57 -23.65 2.95 -40.24
C ARG A 57 -22.65 3.86 -40.93
N ILE A 58 -23.09 4.51 -42.00
CA ILE A 58 -22.33 5.52 -42.75
C ILE A 58 -22.91 6.91 -42.53
N ALA A 59 -22.17 7.94 -42.93
CA ALA A 59 -22.68 9.31 -42.90
C ALA A 59 -24.01 9.45 -43.66
N GLU A 60 -24.20 8.80 -44.80
CA GLU A 60 -25.43 8.93 -45.60
C GLU A 60 -26.70 8.48 -44.86
N ASP A 61 -26.57 7.62 -43.83
CA ASP A 61 -27.68 7.18 -42.97
C ASP A 61 -28.16 8.27 -41.99
N GLY A 62 -27.65 9.50 -42.10
CA GLY A 62 -27.97 10.62 -41.21
C GLY A 62 -27.16 10.62 -39.90
N ALA A 63 -26.25 9.66 -39.69
CA ALA A 63 -25.39 9.61 -38.52
C ALA A 63 -24.26 10.66 -38.61
N SER A 64 -24.24 11.62 -37.68
CA SER A 64 -23.20 12.66 -37.61
C SER A 64 -22.22 12.47 -36.44
N PHE A 65 -22.52 11.58 -35.50
CA PHE A 65 -21.71 11.32 -34.31
C PHE A 65 -20.81 10.08 -34.49
N PHE A 66 -19.55 10.21 -34.08
CA PHE A 66 -18.57 9.13 -34.02
C PHE A 66 -17.60 9.31 -32.84
N VAL A 67 -16.87 8.25 -32.52
CA VAL A 67 -15.76 8.28 -31.53
C VAL A 67 -14.47 7.85 -32.19
N LEU A 68 -13.33 8.28 -31.64
CA LEU A 68 -12.01 8.01 -32.21
C LEU A 68 -11.06 7.46 -31.13
N GLY A 69 -10.32 6.42 -31.47
CA GLY A 69 -9.25 5.85 -30.64
C GLY A 69 -9.71 5.01 -29.46
N VAL A 70 -10.96 4.58 -29.43
CA VAL A 70 -11.50 3.65 -28.44
C VAL A 70 -12.35 2.59 -29.15
N PRO A 71 -12.10 1.29 -28.92
CA PRO A 71 -12.96 0.25 -29.45
C PRO A 71 -14.38 0.40 -28.92
N HIS A 72 -15.28 0.80 -29.82
CA HIS A 72 -16.66 1.16 -29.54
C HIS A 72 -17.51 0.98 -30.80
N PRO A 73 -18.82 0.68 -30.70
CA PRO A 73 -19.69 0.53 -31.88
C PRO A 73 -19.70 1.74 -32.82
N TYR A 74 -19.46 2.94 -32.30
CA TYR A 74 -19.40 4.20 -33.07
C TYR A 74 -17.99 4.62 -33.46
N GLU A 75 -16.99 3.76 -33.26
CA GLU A 75 -15.61 4.05 -33.67
C GLU A 75 -15.52 4.18 -35.19
N VAL A 76 -14.70 5.13 -35.61
CA VAL A 76 -14.26 5.26 -36.99
C VAL A 76 -12.73 5.26 -37.00
N LYS A 77 -12.14 4.40 -37.82
CA LYS A 77 -10.69 4.22 -37.92
C LYS A 77 -10.31 3.88 -39.36
N SER A 78 -9.24 4.49 -39.87
CA SER A 78 -8.67 4.14 -41.17
C SER A 78 -7.83 2.87 -41.07
N ASP A 79 -7.72 2.15 -42.18
CA ASP A 79 -6.82 1.00 -42.31
C ASP A 79 -5.36 1.45 -42.51
N GLU A 80 -5.17 2.70 -42.94
CA GLU A 80 -3.85 3.30 -43.12
C GLU A 80 -3.27 3.78 -41.79
N THR A 81 -2.02 3.39 -41.50
CA THR A 81 -1.29 3.76 -40.27
C THR A 81 0.05 4.45 -40.59
N PRO A 82 0.05 5.57 -41.34
CA PRO A 82 1.30 6.23 -41.72
C PRO A 82 2.05 6.77 -40.50
N SER A 83 3.39 6.72 -40.54
CA SER A 83 4.25 7.23 -39.46
C SER A 83 4.09 8.74 -39.24
N LEU A 84 3.99 9.51 -40.34
CA LEU A 84 4.02 10.98 -40.37
C LEU A 84 5.27 11.61 -39.72
N LEU A 85 6.25 10.81 -39.30
CA LEU A 85 7.57 11.30 -38.89
C LEU A 85 8.35 11.81 -40.11
N PRO A 86 9.22 12.82 -39.95
CA PRO A 86 10.11 13.27 -41.01
C PRO A 86 10.98 12.13 -41.57
N GLU A 87 11.35 12.24 -42.84
CA GLU A 87 12.32 11.31 -43.44
C GLU A 87 13.66 11.38 -42.69
N GLY A 88 14.28 10.23 -42.44
CA GLY A 88 15.50 10.13 -41.63
C GLY A 88 15.29 10.31 -40.12
N ALA A 89 14.04 10.33 -39.63
CA ALA A 89 13.78 10.29 -38.19
C ALA A 89 14.16 8.94 -37.56
N ILE A 90 14.63 8.98 -36.32
CA ILE A 90 14.92 7.82 -35.48
C ILE A 90 13.94 7.84 -34.30
N ALA A 91 13.00 6.92 -34.30
CA ALA A 91 12.04 6.70 -33.23
C ALA A 91 12.60 5.72 -32.18
N VAL A 92 12.65 6.17 -30.93
CA VAL A 92 13.22 5.44 -29.80
C VAL A 92 12.15 5.18 -28.75
N ARG A 93 12.05 3.94 -28.28
CA ARG A 93 11.26 3.58 -27.09
C ARG A 93 12.17 2.97 -26.03
N PHE A 94 12.16 3.53 -24.83
CA PHE A 94 12.72 2.86 -23.66
C PHE A 94 11.63 2.06 -22.97
N HIS A 95 11.97 0.86 -22.54
CA HIS A 95 11.15 0.02 -21.70
C HIS A 95 11.92 -0.32 -20.41
N SER A 96 11.31 -0.07 -19.25
CA SER A 96 11.95 -0.22 -17.94
C SER A 96 10.91 -0.35 -16.85
N ILE A 97 11.33 -0.69 -15.63
CA ILE A 97 10.50 -0.64 -14.43
C ILE A 97 10.58 0.74 -13.75
N GLY A 98 9.45 1.21 -13.21
CA GLY A 98 9.32 2.44 -12.44
C GLY A 98 10.22 2.42 -11.21
N GLY A 99 11.02 3.47 -11.04
CA GLY A 99 12.06 3.56 -10.00
C GLY A 99 13.48 3.22 -10.48
N TRP A 100 13.66 2.62 -11.65
CA TRP A 100 14.98 2.27 -12.22
C TRP A 100 15.61 3.39 -13.06
N GLY A 101 15.03 4.60 -13.04
CA GLY A 101 15.67 5.79 -13.61
C GLY A 101 15.42 6.05 -15.11
N ALA A 102 14.57 5.29 -15.78
CA ALA A 102 14.26 5.43 -17.22
C ALA A 102 14.00 6.88 -17.68
N ILE A 103 13.24 7.65 -16.90
CA ILE A 103 12.94 9.06 -17.20
C ILE A 103 14.19 9.94 -17.11
N THR A 104 15.05 9.69 -16.12
CA THR A 104 16.32 10.42 -15.99
C THR A 104 17.26 10.07 -17.13
N THR A 105 17.27 8.80 -17.54
CA THR A 105 18.02 8.30 -18.70
C THR A 105 17.53 8.92 -20.01
N GLY A 106 16.22 8.97 -20.25
CA GLY A 106 15.64 9.62 -21.43
C GLY A 106 15.93 11.13 -21.46
N LYS A 107 15.82 11.83 -20.32
CA LYS A 107 16.24 13.24 -20.21
C LYS A 107 17.74 13.43 -20.49
N ASN A 108 18.59 12.51 -20.03
CA ASN A 108 20.01 12.53 -20.35
C ASN A 108 20.25 12.35 -21.85
N LEU A 109 19.55 11.40 -22.50
CA LEU A 109 19.66 11.19 -23.94
C LEU A 109 19.30 12.46 -24.71
N GLY A 110 18.14 13.05 -24.42
CA GLY A 110 17.71 14.29 -25.07
C GLY A 110 18.67 15.45 -24.85
N ALA A 111 19.26 15.55 -23.65
CA ALA A 111 20.24 16.59 -23.34
C ALA A 111 21.59 16.37 -24.05
N ILE A 112 22.07 15.12 -24.17
CA ILE A 112 23.29 14.79 -24.93
C ILE A 112 23.08 15.07 -26.42
N ILE A 113 21.92 14.68 -26.97
CA ILE A 113 21.58 14.97 -28.37
C ILE A 113 21.46 16.47 -28.61
N GLY A 114 20.86 17.21 -27.68
CA GLY A 114 20.82 18.67 -27.72
C GLY A 114 22.23 19.29 -27.73
N ASP A 115 23.15 18.79 -26.92
CA ASP A 115 24.53 19.28 -26.88
C ASP A 115 25.31 18.94 -28.19
N PHE A 116 24.95 17.87 -28.93
CA PHE A 116 25.50 17.66 -30.28
C PHE A 116 25.09 18.78 -31.24
N ASN A 117 23.92 19.39 -31.05
CA ASN A 117 23.44 20.48 -31.89
C ASN A 117 24.35 21.70 -31.78
N ASP A 118 24.90 22.00 -30.59
CA ASP A 118 25.88 23.09 -30.41
C ASP A 118 27.13 22.86 -31.27
N PHE A 119 27.58 21.61 -31.35
CA PHE A 119 28.73 21.21 -32.16
C PHE A 119 28.41 21.20 -33.67
N LEU A 120 27.25 20.69 -34.07
CA LEU A 120 26.82 20.63 -35.47
C LEU A 120 26.48 22.03 -36.02
N SER A 121 25.91 22.91 -35.20
CA SER A 121 25.63 24.31 -35.57
C SER A 121 26.92 25.08 -35.85
N ALA A 122 28.05 24.72 -35.25
CA ALA A 122 29.35 25.30 -35.61
C ALA A 122 29.79 24.92 -37.04
N ARG A 123 29.26 23.83 -37.61
CA ARG A 123 29.48 23.43 -39.01
C ARG A 123 28.53 24.16 -39.98
N HIS A 124 27.43 24.75 -39.50
CA HIS A 124 26.37 25.37 -40.31
C HIS A 124 25.96 26.75 -39.78
N THR A 125 26.26 27.83 -40.53
CA THR A 125 25.98 29.22 -40.10
C THR A 125 24.56 29.72 -40.47
N GLU A 126 23.64 28.83 -40.83
CA GLU A 126 22.28 29.22 -41.20
C GLU A 126 21.50 29.73 -39.99
N LEU A 127 20.71 30.79 -40.17
CA LEU A 127 19.83 31.33 -39.14
C LEU A 127 18.38 30.97 -39.44
N ASP A 128 17.60 30.70 -38.38
CA ASP A 128 16.16 30.51 -38.45
C ASP A 128 15.42 31.84 -38.69
N GLU A 129 14.09 31.76 -38.84
CA GLU A 129 13.22 32.93 -39.06
C GLU A 129 13.24 33.96 -37.92
N PHE A 130 13.83 33.63 -36.77
CA PHE A 130 13.97 34.49 -35.59
C PHE A 130 15.42 34.98 -35.38
N GLY A 131 16.33 34.70 -36.33
CA GLY A 131 17.73 35.14 -36.27
C GLY A 131 18.62 34.31 -35.33
N ARG A 132 18.21 33.10 -34.95
CA ARG A 132 19.00 32.15 -34.14
C ARG A 132 19.68 31.13 -35.04
N LEU A 133 20.77 30.50 -34.62
CA LEU A 133 21.34 29.38 -35.38
C LEU A 133 20.28 28.30 -35.60
N LYS A 134 20.12 27.89 -36.85
CA LYS A 134 19.15 26.88 -37.25
C LYS A 134 19.53 25.55 -36.60
N GLU A 135 18.57 24.94 -35.90
CA GLU A 135 18.75 23.62 -35.31
C GLU A 135 18.97 22.58 -36.42
N VAL A 136 19.96 21.71 -36.24
CA VAL A 136 20.27 20.60 -37.17
C VAL A 136 19.57 19.32 -36.73
N ILE A 137 19.42 19.13 -35.41
CA ILE A 137 18.70 18.01 -34.81
C ILE A 137 17.52 18.52 -33.99
N HIS A 138 16.33 17.99 -34.28
CA HIS A 138 15.14 18.20 -33.47
C HIS A 138 14.85 16.97 -32.61
N VAL A 139 14.47 17.20 -31.35
CA VAL A 139 14.15 16.14 -30.39
C VAL A 139 12.76 16.38 -29.80
N SER A 140 11.92 15.34 -29.85
CA SER A 140 10.64 15.29 -29.14
C SER A 140 10.65 14.14 -28.14
N ALA A 141 10.08 14.33 -26.95
CA ALA A 141 10.02 13.29 -25.94
C ALA A 141 8.65 13.25 -25.25
N ASN A 142 8.10 12.05 -25.11
CA ASN A 142 6.82 11.80 -24.46
C ASN A 142 6.98 10.67 -23.41
N PRO A 143 7.26 11.00 -22.15
CA PRO A 143 7.37 10.01 -21.08
C PRO A 143 5.99 9.50 -20.65
N LYS A 144 5.83 8.17 -20.57
CA LYS A 144 4.66 7.54 -19.94
C LYS A 144 5.00 7.01 -18.57
N TYR A 145 4.16 7.33 -17.61
CA TYR A 145 4.28 6.86 -16.23
C TYR A 145 3.17 5.85 -15.94
N GLY A 146 3.50 4.80 -15.20
CA GLY A 146 2.49 4.04 -14.48
C GLY A 146 1.92 4.87 -13.33
N SER A 147 0.72 4.52 -12.86
CA SER A 147 0.14 5.06 -11.63
C SER A 147 0.92 4.62 -10.38
N GLU A 148 1.60 3.47 -10.45
CA GLU A 148 2.45 2.97 -9.37
C GLU A 148 3.74 3.81 -9.27
N LYS A 149 4.07 4.26 -8.06
CA LYS A 149 5.27 5.09 -7.82
C LYS A 149 6.58 4.34 -8.10
N LYS A 150 6.59 3.04 -7.86
CA LYS A 150 7.70 2.11 -8.12
C LYS A 150 7.11 0.76 -8.52
N GLY A 151 7.76 0.04 -9.42
CA GLY A 151 7.41 -1.35 -9.74
C GLY A 151 6.57 -1.54 -11.02
N ALA A 152 5.84 -0.54 -11.48
CA ALA A 152 5.12 -0.63 -12.75
C ALA A 152 6.04 -0.50 -13.97
N PRO A 153 5.78 -1.26 -15.05
CA PRO A 153 6.40 -1.02 -16.35
C PRO A 153 6.19 0.43 -16.80
N THR A 154 7.25 1.04 -17.31
CA THR A 154 7.35 2.46 -17.69
C THR A 154 7.93 2.54 -19.09
N SER A 155 7.28 3.30 -19.97
CA SER A 155 7.76 3.53 -21.34
C SER A 155 8.14 4.99 -21.53
N TYR A 156 9.25 5.24 -22.24
CA TYR A 156 9.67 6.58 -22.61
C TYR A 156 9.87 6.65 -24.12
N PHE A 157 9.13 7.53 -24.79
CA PHE A 157 9.25 7.74 -26.21
C PHE A 157 10.12 8.96 -26.49
N LEU A 158 11.04 8.83 -27.44
CA LEU A 158 11.86 9.93 -27.93
C LEU A 158 12.02 9.79 -29.44
N VAL A 159 11.86 10.90 -30.16
CA VAL A 159 12.11 10.96 -31.60
C VAL A 159 13.22 11.95 -31.84
N VAL A 160 14.18 11.55 -32.67
CA VAL A 160 15.24 12.40 -33.20
C VAL A 160 14.97 12.58 -34.70
N ALA A 161 15.01 13.80 -35.21
CA ALA A 161 14.76 14.03 -36.64
C ALA A 161 15.58 15.22 -37.18
N PRO A 162 15.90 15.22 -38.50
CA PRO A 162 16.55 16.36 -39.16
C PRO A 162 15.60 17.54 -39.37
N GLU A 163 14.28 17.33 -39.21
CA GLU A 163 13.25 18.36 -39.34
C GLU A 163 12.32 18.37 -38.13
N ARG A 164 11.52 19.43 -38.02
CA ARG A 164 10.59 19.63 -36.91
C ARG A 164 9.56 18.50 -36.81
N ILE A 165 9.53 17.84 -35.67
CA ILE A 165 8.60 16.75 -35.35
C ILE A 165 7.22 17.34 -34.99
N ARG A 166 6.17 16.90 -35.69
CA ARG A 166 4.77 17.31 -35.44
C ARG A 166 3.89 16.22 -34.84
N VAL A 167 4.36 14.97 -34.86
CA VAL A 167 3.66 13.81 -34.31
C VAL A 167 3.71 13.89 -32.77
N ASN A 168 2.53 13.81 -32.14
CA ASN A 168 2.36 13.86 -30.68
C ASN A 168 1.34 12.81 -30.22
N CYS A 169 1.68 11.55 -30.45
CA CYS A 169 0.92 10.36 -30.07
C CYS A 169 1.89 9.22 -29.75
N ASP A 170 1.38 8.03 -29.42
CA ASP A 170 2.25 6.86 -29.32
C ASP A 170 2.82 6.48 -30.68
N LEU A 171 4.05 5.97 -30.67
CA LEU A 171 4.76 5.58 -31.88
C LEU A 171 4.38 4.15 -32.27
N ARG A 172 3.80 3.99 -33.47
CA ARG A 172 3.59 2.68 -34.15
C ARG A 172 4.74 2.27 -35.07
N HIS A 173 5.74 3.14 -35.22
CA HIS A 173 6.94 2.95 -36.01
C HIS A 173 8.13 3.31 -35.12
N VAL A 174 8.83 2.29 -34.61
CA VAL A 174 9.93 2.41 -33.64
C VAL A 174 11.16 1.72 -34.21
N ASP A 175 12.25 2.46 -34.34
CA ASP A 175 13.48 1.97 -34.96
C ASP A 175 14.41 1.35 -33.92
N VAL A 176 14.42 1.88 -32.69
CA VAL A 176 15.27 1.38 -31.60
C VAL A 176 14.48 1.23 -30.30
N VAL A 177 14.52 0.05 -29.70
CA VAL A 177 13.97 -0.22 -28.37
C VAL A 177 15.11 -0.47 -27.37
N LEU A 178 15.10 0.30 -26.28
CA LEU A 178 16.05 0.17 -25.17
C LEU A 178 15.33 -0.47 -23.98
N CYS A 179 15.46 -1.78 -23.85
CA CYS A 179 14.77 -2.58 -22.85
C CYS A 179 15.70 -2.87 -21.67
N CYS A 180 15.64 -2.01 -20.64
CA CYS A 180 16.42 -2.12 -19.41
C CYS A 180 15.83 -3.16 -18.42
N ASP A 181 14.77 -3.84 -18.83
CA ASP A 181 14.06 -4.81 -18.01
C ASP A 181 14.31 -6.25 -18.52
N PRO A 182 15.03 -7.09 -17.76
CA PRO A 182 15.30 -8.47 -18.14
C PRO A 182 14.03 -9.35 -18.17
N LYS A 183 12.92 -8.90 -17.57
CA LYS A 183 11.66 -9.66 -17.49
C LYS A 183 10.59 -9.13 -18.45
N ALA A 184 10.91 -8.21 -19.35
CA ALA A 184 9.91 -7.48 -20.14
C ALA A 184 8.92 -8.39 -20.90
N PHE A 185 9.40 -9.49 -21.49
CA PHE A 185 8.56 -10.46 -22.23
C PHE A 185 7.60 -11.29 -21.35
N THR A 186 7.70 -11.19 -20.02
CA THR A 186 6.77 -11.86 -19.08
C THR A 186 5.49 -11.07 -18.85
N HIS A 187 5.45 -9.79 -19.21
CA HIS A 187 4.33 -8.89 -18.85
C HIS A 187 4.02 -7.80 -19.88
N CYS A 188 4.76 -7.70 -20.98
CA CYS A 188 4.44 -6.78 -22.07
C CYS A 188 4.98 -7.28 -23.41
N ASN A 189 4.69 -6.55 -24.49
CA ASN A 189 5.32 -6.73 -25.80
C ASN A 189 6.35 -5.61 -26.09
N PRO A 190 7.67 -5.85 -25.86
CA PRO A 190 8.72 -4.90 -26.20
C PRO A 190 8.91 -4.65 -27.70
N LEU A 191 8.31 -5.46 -28.57
CA LEU A 191 8.40 -5.37 -30.03
C LEU A 191 7.26 -4.57 -30.67
N ASP A 192 6.23 -4.19 -29.90
CA ASP A 192 5.06 -3.49 -30.43
C ASP A 192 5.45 -2.19 -31.16
N GLY A 193 5.02 -2.04 -32.40
CA GLY A 193 5.36 -0.92 -33.26
C GLY A 193 6.79 -0.91 -33.83
N MET A 194 7.59 -1.97 -33.67
CA MET A 194 8.94 -1.99 -34.26
C MET A 194 8.91 -2.04 -35.79
N SER A 195 9.74 -1.19 -36.41
CA SER A 195 9.99 -1.12 -37.86
C SER A 195 10.75 -2.35 -38.37
N GLU A 196 10.59 -2.70 -39.65
CA GLU A 196 11.40 -3.75 -40.29
C GLU A 196 12.90 -3.37 -40.22
N GLY A 197 13.75 -4.29 -39.78
CA GLY A 197 15.18 -4.05 -39.59
C GLY A 197 15.56 -3.26 -38.33
N GLY A 198 14.58 -2.88 -37.50
CA GLY A 198 14.80 -2.16 -36.24
C GLY A 198 15.63 -2.94 -35.22
N ALA A 199 16.09 -2.28 -34.17
CA ALA A 199 16.98 -2.84 -33.16
C ALA A 199 16.33 -2.91 -31.76
N LEU A 200 16.36 -4.08 -31.13
CA LEU A 200 16.04 -4.28 -29.72
C LEU A 200 17.33 -4.47 -28.93
N ILE A 201 17.62 -3.59 -27.98
CA ILE A 201 18.72 -3.75 -27.01
C ILE A 201 18.10 -4.15 -25.68
N TRP A 202 18.45 -5.33 -25.17
CA TRP A 202 17.80 -5.96 -24.02
C TRP A 202 18.77 -6.28 -22.88
N GLU A 203 18.32 -6.08 -21.65
CA GLU A 203 19.09 -6.39 -20.43
C GLU A 203 19.24 -7.91 -20.27
N SER A 204 20.49 -8.38 -20.35
CA SER A 204 20.84 -9.77 -20.09
C SER A 204 22.36 -9.91 -19.95
N ASP A 205 22.79 -10.75 -19.02
CA ASP A 205 24.18 -11.25 -18.89
C ASP A 205 24.35 -12.70 -19.38
N GLU A 206 23.30 -13.30 -19.92
CA GLU A 206 23.30 -14.64 -20.50
C GLU A 206 24.00 -14.68 -21.87
N THR A 207 24.37 -15.88 -22.32
CA THR A 207 24.88 -16.07 -23.69
C THR A 207 23.80 -15.80 -24.74
N ALA A 208 24.20 -15.56 -26.00
CA ALA A 208 23.25 -15.28 -27.07
C ALA A 208 22.25 -16.43 -27.30
N GLU A 209 22.70 -17.67 -27.16
CA GLU A 209 21.87 -18.86 -27.27
C GLU A 209 20.84 -18.97 -26.14
N GLU A 210 21.26 -18.73 -24.89
CA GLU A 210 20.38 -18.75 -23.71
C GLU A 210 19.35 -17.60 -23.75
N ALA A 211 19.79 -16.39 -24.09
CA ALA A 211 18.91 -15.23 -24.24
C ALA A 211 17.84 -15.46 -25.32
N TRP A 212 18.17 -16.20 -26.39
CA TRP A 212 17.18 -16.58 -27.41
C TRP A 212 16.09 -17.52 -26.86
N GLU A 213 16.44 -18.43 -25.95
CA GLU A 213 15.48 -19.31 -25.27
C GLU A 213 14.49 -18.55 -24.37
N ARG A 214 14.88 -17.36 -23.91
CA ARG A 214 14.01 -16.47 -23.10
C ARG A 214 12.96 -15.71 -23.92
N LEU A 215 13.08 -15.70 -25.24
CA LEU A 215 12.08 -15.07 -26.10
C LEU A 215 10.92 -16.04 -26.32
N PRO A 216 9.65 -15.63 -26.13
CA PRO A 216 8.50 -16.49 -26.42
C PRO A 216 8.37 -16.74 -27.92
N LEU A 217 7.69 -17.81 -28.30
CA LEU A 217 7.53 -18.21 -29.72
C LEU A 217 6.96 -17.10 -30.62
N TRP A 218 5.99 -16.32 -30.12
CA TRP A 218 5.41 -15.20 -30.88
C TRP A 218 6.45 -14.11 -31.15
N ALA A 219 7.32 -13.80 -30.17
CA ALA A 219 8.35 -12.76 -30.30
C ALA A 219 9.42 -13.21 -31.30
N ARG A 220 9.86 -14.48 -31.23
CA ARG A 220 10.80 -15.06 -32.20
C ARG A 220 10.26 -14.97 -33.62
N THR A 221 8.97 -15.26 -33.79
CA THR A 221 8.29 -15.19 -35.09
C THR A 221 8.26 -13.76 -35.64
N GLU A 222 7.92 -12.79 -34.80
CA GLU A 222 7.91 -11.38 -35.18
C GLU A 222 9.33 -10.86 -35.53
N ILE A 223 10.33 -11.21 -34.72
CA ILE A 223 11.73 -10.87 -34.95
C ILE A 223 12.21 -11.37 -36.31
N LEU A 224 11.88 -12.61 -36.67
CA LEU A 224 12.23 -13.20 -37.96
C LEU A 224 11.52 -12.49 -39.12
N ASN A 225 10.20 -12.29 -39.01
CA ASN A 225 9.40 -11.69 -40.07
C ASN A 225 9.80 -10.25 -40.37
N LYS A 226 10.02 -9.45 -39.32
CA LYS A 226 10.44 -8.06 -39.42
C LYS A 226 11.95 -7.87 -39.49
N LYS A 227 12.73 -8.96 -39.52
CA LYS A 227 14.21 -8.93 -39.52
C LYS A 227 14.77 -8.03 -38.41
N ILE A 228 14.15 -8.07 -37.23
CA ILE A 228 14.56 -7.27 -36.07
C ILE A 228 15.93 -7.76 -35.61
N ARG A 229 16.83 -6.80 -35.34
CA ARG A 229 18.16 -7.07 -34.80
C ARG A 229 18.10 -7.04 -33.28
N VAL A 230 18.40 -8.15 -32.63
CA VAL A 230 18.34 -8.26 -31.16
C VAL A 230 19.75 -8.19 -30.59
N PHE A 231 19.93 -7.39 -29.56
CA PHE A 231 21.19 -7.20 -28.84
C PHE A 231 21.00 -7.44 -27.36
N THR A 232 22.00 -8.01 -26.69
CA THR A 232 22.06 -8.09 -25.24
C THR A 232 23.07 -7.10 -24.68
N LEU A 233 22.78 -6.58 -23.48
CA LEU A 233 23.68 -5.75 -22.70
C LEU A 233 23.53 -6.08 -21.20
N PRO A 234 24.62 -6.45 -20.50
CA PRO A 234 24.59 -6.74 -19.07
C PRO A 234 24.64 -5.43 -18.25
N GLY A 235 23.60 -4.61 -18.37
CA GLY A 235 23.52 -3.26 -17.80
C GLY A 235 23.70 -3.24 -16.28
N PHE A 236 23.15 -4.23 -15.56
CA PHE A 236 23.32 -4.34 -14.12
C PHE A 236 24.74 -4.71 -13.69
N ASP A 237 25.40 -5.61 -14.42
CA ASP A 237 26.80 -5.95 -14.16
C ASP A 237 27.71 -4.72 -14.34
N VAL A 238 27.49 -3.96 -15.42
CA VAL A 238 28.22 -2.70 -15.69
C VAL A 238 28.02 -1.72 -14.53
N ALA A 239 26.78 -1.49 -14.09
CA ALA A 239 26.48 -0.56 -13.01
C ALA A 239 27.07 -1.00 -11.66
N ARG A 240 26.99 -2.30 -11.31
CA ARG A 240 27.56 -2.87 -10.07
C ARG A 240 29.07 -2.72 -9.98
N LYS A 241 29.76 -2.86 -11.11
CA LYS A 241 31.22 -2.66 -11.18
C LYS A 241 31.62 -1.19 -11.07
N ALA A 242 30.76 -0.28 -11.52
CA ALA A 242 31.03 1.16 -11.51
C ALA A 242 30.75 1.85 -10.16
N THR A 243 29.85 1.31 -9.33
CA THR A 243 29.54 1.84 -8.00
C THR A 243 29.14 0.78 -6.98
N ASN A 244 29.58 0.93 -5.74
CA ASN A 244 29.19 0.08 -4.61
C ASN A 244 27.86 0.52 -3.95
N ARG A 245 27.26 1.62 -4.42
CA ARG A 245 25.99 2.15 -3.90
C ARG A 245 24.81 1.50 -4.60
N ALA A 246 24.13 0.58 -3.92
CA ALA A 246 22.97 -0.16 -4.45
C ALA A 246 21.87 0.77 -5.01
N ASP A 247 21.59 1.90 -4.35
CA ASP A 247 20.59 2.87 -4.78
C ASP A 247 20.91 3.55 -6.12
N LEU A 248 22.20 3.65 -6.45
CA LEU A 248 22.67 4.21 -7.71
C LEU A 248 22.76 3.15 -8.81
N GLN A 249 23.05 1.89 -8.49
CA GLN A 249 23.21 0.82 -9.48
C GLN A 249 21.97 0.67 -10.37
N LEU A 250 20.76 0.69 -9.78
CA LEU A 250 19.50 0.62 -10.53
C LEU A 250 19.32 1.76 -11.53
N ARG A 251 19.80 2.97 -11.21
CA ARG A 251 19.67 4.17 -12.06
C ARG A 251 20.80 4.28 -13.09
N MET A 252 22.00 3.85 -12.71
CA MET A 252 23.19 3.92 -13.56
C MET A 252 23.12 2.96 -14.73
N GLN A 253 22.46 1.80 -14.61
CA GLN A 253 22.31 0.86 -15.73
C GLN A 253 21.77 1.56 -16.99
N GLY A 254 20.87 2.53 -16.83
CA GLY A 254 20.27 3.23 -17.97
C GLY A 254 21.31 4.00 -18.80
N ASN A 255 22.39 4.50 -18.19
CA ASN A 255 23.48 5.13 -18.93
C ASN A 255 24.25 4.12 -19.80
N ALA A 256 24.30 2.83 -19.42
CA ALA A 256 24.90 1.80 -20.27
C ALA A 256 24.06 1.59 -21.54
N PHE A 257 22.73 1.61 -21.42
CA PHE A 257 21.82 1.55 -22.56
C PHE A 257 21.92 2.76 -23.49
N LEU A 258 22.27 3.94 -22.96
CA LEU A 258 22.60 5.10 -23.81
C LEU A 258 23.85 4.83 -24.65
N GLY A 259 24.90 4.27 -24.06
CA GLY A 259 26.10 3.88 -24.80
C GLY A 259 25.79 2.88 -25.91
N ALA A 260 24.98 1.87 -25.60
CA ALA A 260 24.51 0.89 -26.59
C ALA A 260 23.66 1.53 -27.70
N PHE A 261 22.77 2.48 -27.36
CA PHE A 261 21.98 3.23 -28.34
C PHE A 261 22.88 3.93 -29.36
N PHE A 262 23.90 4.67 -28.92
CA PHE A 262 24.81 5.37 -29.83
C PHE A 262 25.67 4.43 -30.67
N LYS A 263 25.93 3.21 -30.19
CA LYS A 263 26.64 2.17 -30.95
C LYS A 263 25.78 1.51 -32.02
N VAL A 264 24.51 1.24 -31.72
CA VAL A 264 23.62 0.41 -32.53
C VAL A 264 22.78 1.24 -33.51
N SER A 265 22.36 2.45 -33.10
CA SER A 265 21.60 3.36 -33.95
C SER A 265 22.48 3.99 -35.04
N PRO A 266 21.91 4.40 -36.18
CA PRO A 266 22.67 5.07 -37.24
C PRO A 266 23.02 6.54 -36.90
N LEU A 267 22.54 7.06 -35.76
CA LEU A 267 22.63 8.48 -35.40
C LEU A 267 24.03 9.09 -35.55
N LEU A 268 25.08 8.48 -34.97
CA LEU A 268 26.43 9.04 -35.06
C LEU A 268 26.98 9.05 -36.49
N GLN A 269 26.58 8.05 -37.29
CA GLN A 269 26.97 7.96 -38.70
C GLN A 269 26.23 8.99 -39.55
N ASP A 270 24.92 9.12 -39.38
CA ASP A 270 24.06 10.03 -40.14
C ASP A 270 24.44 11.51 -39.93
N PHE A 271 24.90 11.86 -38.73
CA PHE A 271 25.34 13.22 -38.39
C PHE A 271 26.87 13.42 -38.42
N GLU A 272 27.64 12.44 -38.91
CA GLU A 272 29.10 12.49 -39.04
C GLU A 272 29.81 12.91 -37.73
N ILE A 273 29.45 12.25 -36.63
CA ILE A 273 30.04 12.45 -35.29
C ILE A 273 31.08 11.36 -35.05
N SER A 274 32.33 11.75 -34.78
CA SER A 274 33.39 10.79 -34.45
C SER A 274 33.26 10.26 -33.02
N ASN A 275 33.89 9.12 -32.72
CA ASN A 275 33.88 8.57 -31.36
C ASN A 275 34.50 9.53 -30.34
N GLU A 276 35.56 10.26 -30.71
CA GLU A 276 36.20 11.24 -29.84
C GLU A 276 35.26 12.41 -29.52
N GLN A 277 34.52 12.89 -30.53
CA GLN A 277 33.52 13.95 -30.36
C GLN A 277 32.36 13.49 -29.46
N PHE A 278 31.90 12.26 -29.65
CA PHE A 278 30.90 11.62 -28.79
C PHE A 278 31.36 11.60 -27.33
N GLU A 279 32.56 11.08 -27.05
CA GLU A 279 33.08 10.99 -25.68
C GLU A 279 33.25 12.36 -25.02
N GLU A 280 33.71 13.37 -25.77
CA GLU A 280 33.88 14.73 -25.30
C GLU A 280 32.54 15.37 -24.89
N VAL A 281 31.51 15.29 -25.76
CA VAL A 281 30.18 15.85 -25.49
C VAL A 281 29.56 15.19 -24.26
N VAL A 282 29.60 13.86 -24.17
CA VAL A 282 29.07 13.14 -23.01
C VAL A 282 29.79 13.54 -21.72
N ARG A 283 31.13 13.62 -21.74
CA ARG A 283 31.91 14.02 -20.56
C ARG A 283 31.58 15.44 -20.12
N ASN A 284 31.43 16.38 -21.05
CA ASN A 284 31.05 17.76 -20.76
C ASN A 284 29.67 17.82 -20.11
N GLN A 285 28.70 17.05 -20.60
CA GLN A 285 27.36 16.99 -20.01
C GLN A 285 27.39 16.40 -18.59
N TYR A 286 28.15 15.32 -18.38
CA TYR A 286 28.31 14.74 -17.04
C TYR A 286 29.07 15.66 -16.08
N GLN A 287 30.05 16.43 -16.56
CA GLN A 287 30.72 17.45 -15.75
C GLN A 287 29.75 18.57 -15.34
N LYS A 288 28.92 19.05 -16.26
CA LYS A 288 27.89 20.06 -15.98
C LYS A 288 26.87 19.56 -14.94
N LYS A 289 26.43 18.31 -15.07
CA LYS A 289 25.39 17.72 -14.20
C LYS A 289 25.92 17.23 -12.85
N PHE A 290 27.05 16.55 -12.83
CA PHE A 290 27.59 15.83 -11.67
C PHE A 290 28.89 16.39 -11.12
N GLY A 291 29.53 17.38 -11.78
CA GLY A 291 30.83 17.90 -11.35
C GLY A 291 30.87 18.46 -9.93
N LYS A 292 29.74 18.98 -9.42
CA LYS A 292 29.59 19.42 -8.01
C LYS A 292 29.73 18.28 -7.00
N LEU A 293 29.54 17.03 -7.43
CA LEU A 293 29.68 15.82 -6.61
C LEU A 293 31.10 15.23 -6.65
N GLY A 294 32.01 15.83 -7.43
CA GLY A 294 33.40 15.42 -7.58
C GLY A 294 33.69 14.64 -8.86
N SER A 295 34.96 14.63 -9.28
CA SER A 295 35.42 13.99 -10.52
C SER A 295 35.16 12.48 -10.56
N ALA A 296 35.32 11.78 -9.43
CA ALA A 296 35.07 10.35 -9.35
C ALA A 296 33.62 9.95 -9.74
N VAL A 297 32.63 10.81 -9.47
CA VAL A 297 31.24 10.57 -9.88
C VAL A 297 31.09 10.72 -11.39
N VAL A 298 31.76 11.72 -11.98
CA VAL A 298 31.78 11.93 -13.43
C VAL A 298 32.45 10.76 -14.14
N ASP A 299 33.61 10.32 -13.65
CA ASP A 299 34.37 9.22 -14.23
C ASP A 299 33.62 7.89 -14.13
N SER A 300 32.94 7.61 -13.01
CA SER A 300 32.08 6.43 -12.86
C SER A 300 30.91 6.43 -13.86
N ASN A 301 30.28 7.59 -14.13
CA ASN A 301 29.22 7.67 -15.14
C ASN A 301 29.77 7.51 -16.57
N MET A 302 30.96 8.06 -16.85
CA MET A 302 31.64 7.86 -18.13
C MET A 302 31.97 6.39 -18.38
N GLU A 303 32.52 5.69 -17.38
CA GLU A 303 32.82 4.26 -17.47
C GLU A 303 31.56 3.46 -17.85
N VAL A 304 30.42 3.74 -17.23
CA VAL A 304 29.16 3.07 -17.56
C VAL A 304 28.73 3.31 -19.01
N MET A 305 28.85 4.54 -19.52
CA MET A 305 28.55 4.88 -20.91
C MET A 305 29.46 4.12 -21.89
N THR A 306 30.77 4.15 -21.67
CA THR A 306 31.76 3.50 -22.54
C THR A 306 31.62 1.98 -22.52
N GLN A 307 31.39 1.39 -21.35
CA GLN A 307 31.11 -0.05 -21.23
C GLN A 307 29.83 -0.45 -21.96
N GLY A 308 28.78 0.38 -21.89
CA GLY A 308 27.55 0.20 -22.66
C GLY A 308 27.80 0.17 -24.17
N PHE A 309 28.59 1.12 -24.67
CA PHE A 309 28.99 1.21 -26.07
C PHE A 309 29.84 0.02 -26.53
N GLY A 310 30.73 -0.49 -25.66
CA GLY A 310 31.68 -1.55 -26.00
C GLY A 310 31.19 -2.98 -25.79
N ARG A 311 30.22 -3.22 -24.89
CA ARG A 311 29.77 -4.58 -24.50
C ARG A 311 28.43 -5.01 -25.12
N VAL A 312 27.72 -4.11 -25.80
CA VAL A 312 26.50 -4.49 -26.53
C VAL A 312 26.82 -5.54 -27.59
N THR A 313 26.10 -6.66 -27.57
CA THR A 313 26.39 -7.83 -28.41
C THR A 313 25.14 -8.25 -29.18
N GLU A 314 25.26 -8.44 -30.50
CA GLU A 314 24.14 -8.90 -31.34
C GLU A 314 23.90 -10.40 -31.16
N ILE A 315 22.65 -10.79 -30.89
CA ILE A 315 22.21 -12.18 -30.92
C ILE A 315 22.12 -12.61 -32.38
N LYS A 316 22.91 -13.61 -32.77
CA LYS A 316 22.69 -14.28 -34.06
C LYS A 316 21.40 -15.08 -33.96
N VAL A 317 20.48 -14.85 -34.90
CA VAL A 317 19.16 -15.48 -34.96
C VAL A 317 19.25 -16.99 -34.67
N GLY A 318 18.59 -17.41 -33.59
CA GLY A 318 18.53 -18.81 -33.16
C GLY A 318 17.44 -19.62 -33.87
N LYS A 319 17.36 -20.92 -33.55
CA LYS A 319 16.29 -21.80 -34.08
C LYS A 319 14.95 -21.39 -33.49
N ILE A 320 13.89 -21.33 -34.31
CA ILE A 320 12.52 -21.09 -33.81
C ILE A 320 12.07 -22.15 -32.80
N THR A 321 12.57 -23.39 -32.97
CA THR A 321 12.29 -24.57 -32.12
C THR A 321 13.19 -24.67 -30.88
N ALA A 322 13.93 -23.61 -30.51
CA ALA A 322 14.68 -23.61 -29.26
C ALA A 322 13.73 -23.78 -28.06
N ALA A 323 14.23 -24.27 -26.92
CA ALA A 323 13.41 -24.41 -25.72
C ALA A 323 12.75 -23.07 -25.36
N ASP A 324 11.49 -23.09 -24.93
CA ASP A 324 10.80 -21.88 -24.47
C ASP A 324 10.97 -21.76 -22.95
N ARG A 325 11.78 -20.80 -22.53
CA ARG A 325 12.06 -20.46 -21.12
C ARG A 325 11.61 -19.03 -20.81
N SER A 326 10.65 -18.50 -21.59
CA SER A 326 10.26 -17.09 -21.52
C SER A 326 9.45 -16.71 -20.29
N THR A 327 8.85 -17.69 -19.60
CA THR A 327 8.10 -17.43 -18.35
C THR A 327 9.00 -16.94 -17.23
N LEU A 328 10.28 -17.36 -17.26
CA LEU A 328 11.25 -17.15 -16.17
C LEU A 328 10.76 -17.71 -14.82
N ARG A 329 9.75 -18.58 -14.83
CA ARG A 329 9.21 -19.26 -13.67
C ARG A 329 9.61 -20.73 -13.78
N GLY A 330 10.09 -21.30 -12.67
CA GLY A 330 10.33 -22.75 -12.61
C GLY A 330 9.02 -23.54 -12.70
N LEU A 331 9.10 -24.85 -12.51
CA LEU A 331 7.93 -25.72 -12.52
C LEU A 331 7.47 -25.97 -11.07
N PRO A 332 6.37 -25.34 -10.61
CA PRO A 332 5.84 -25.59 -9.27
C PRO A 332 5.20 -26.98 -9.18
N MET A 333 5.26 -27.58 -7.99
CA MET A 333 4.51 -28.80 -7.67
C MET A 333 3.11 -28.42 -7.21
N LEU A 334 2.13 -28.66 -8.07
CA LEU A 334 0.74 -28.28 -7.85
C LEU A 334 -0.12 -29.46 -7.36
N PRO A 335 -1.19 -29.21 -6.56
CA PRO A 335 -2.13 -30.24 -6.14
C PRO A 335 -2.81 -30.99 -7.30
N LEU A 336 -3.21 -32.24 -7.08
CA LEU A 336 -3.81 -33.10 -8.13
C LEU A 336 -5.18 -32.63 -8.64
N ASN A 337 -5.97 -31.94 -7.80
CA ASN A 337 -7.33 -31.50 -8.11
C ASN A 337 -7.43 -29.97 -7.91
N ILE A 338 -6.73 -29.18 -8.73
CA ILE A 338 -6.96 -27.74 -8.73
C ILE A 338 -8.25 -27.46 -9.51
N ASP A 339 -9.32 -27.14 -8.79
CA ASP A 339 -10.46 -26.45 -9.38
C ASP A 339 -10.12 -24.94 -9.41
N THR A 340 -9.73 -24.45 -10.58
CA THR A 340 -9.37 -23.04 -10.78
C THR A 340 -10.58 -22.16 -11.09
N GLY A 341 -11.81 -22.71 -11.12
CA GLY A 341 -13.01 -21.92 -11.43
C GLY A 341 -12.95 -21.16 -12.77
N GLY A 342 -12.06 -21.57 -13.69
CA GLY A 342 -11.81 -20.91 -14.98
C GLY A 342 -10.74 -19.80 -14.98
N CYS A 343 -10.15 -19.42 -13.85
CA CYS A 343 -9.03 -18.47 -13.79
C CYS A 343 -7.76 -19.19 -13.27
N GLY A 344 -6.73 -19.29 -14.12
CA GLY A 344 -5.55 -20.13 -13.88
C GLY A 344 -4.70 -19.80 -12.64
N THR A 345 -5.02 -18.73 -11.90
CA THR A 345 -4.30 -18.28 -10.70
C THR A 345 -5.21 -17.95 -9.51
N CYS A 346 -6.55 -18.07 -9.64
CA CYS A 346 -7.44 -17.73 -8.53
C CYS A 346 -7.67 -18.92 -7.60
N ARG A 347 -7.97 -18.58 -6.35
CA ARG A 347 -8.62 -19.51 -5.42
C ARG A 347 -10.05 -19.74 -5.92
N SER A 348 -10.58 -20.95 -5.82
CA SER A 348 -11.98 -21.24 -6.12
C SER A 348 -12.62 -21.95 -4.94
N THR A 349 -13.76 -21.43 -4.53
CA THR A 349 -14.61 -21.98 -3.46
C THR A 349 -16.02 -22.12 -4.02
N PRO A 350 -16.68 -23.28 -3.86
CA PRO A 350 -18.03 -23.50 -4.34
C PRO A 350 -19.00 -22.46 -3.79
N LEU A 351 -20.00 -22.10 -4.60
CA LEU A 351 -21.10 -21.25 -4.14
C LEU A 351 -21.87 -21.96 -3.01
N PRO A 352 -22.16 -21.27 -1.89
CA PRO A 352 -23.00 -21.78 -0.82
C PRO A 352 -24.37 -22.19 -1.33
N GLU A 353 -24.92 -23.27 -0.76
CA GLU A 353 -26.28 -23.70 -1.04
C GLU A 353 -27.27 -22.56 -0.70
N GLY A 354 -28.17 -22.24 -1.63
CA GLY A 354 -29.16 -21.17 -1.48
C GLY A 354 -28.70 -19.77 -1.93
N GLN A 355 -27.41 -19.57 -2.26
CA GLN A 355 -26.96 -18.29 -2.82
C GLN A 355 -27.30 -18.17 -4.33
N ALA A 356 -27.76 -17.00 -4.76
CA ALA A 356 -27.92 -16.68 -6.18
C ALA A 356 -26.56 -16.59 -6.90
N GLU A 357 -26.58 -16.71 -8.24
CA GLU A 357 -25.38 -16.54 -9.06
C GLU A 357 -24.71 -15.17 -8.83
N ARG A 358 -23.38 -15.15 -8.75
CA ARG A 358 -22.60 -13.92 -8.58
C ARG A 358 -22.74 -13.03 -9.82
N THR A 359 -22.83 -11.72 -9.61
CA THR A 359 -22.79 -10.74 -10.70
C THR A 359 -21.40 -10.69 -11.35
N PRO A 360 -21.28 -10.24 -12.62
CA PRO A 360 -19.98 -10.08 -13.29
C PRO A 360 -18.94 -9.26 -12.50
N VAL A 361 -19.37 -8.22 -11.78
CA VAL A 361 -18.47 -7.33 -11.01
C VAL A 361 -17.94 -7.97 -9.72
N THR A 362 -18.55 -9.08 -9.29
CA THR A 362 -18.13 -9.85 -8.10
C THR A 362 -17.46 -11.18 -8.48
N GLN A 363 -17.09 -11.34 -9.75
CA GLN A 363 -16.33 -12.47 -10.26
C GLN A 363 -14.93 -11.99 -10.71
N VAL A 364 -13.89 -12.39 -9.99
CA VAL A 364 -12.50 -12.04 -10.29
C VAL A 364 -12.11 -12.52 -11.69
N GLY A 365 -12.55 -13.70 -12.10
CA GLY A 365 -12.27 -14.23 -13.45
C GLY A 365 -12.84 -13.34 -14.58
N VAL A 366 -14.06 -12.82 -14.42
CA VAL A 366 -14.68 -11.92 -15.41
C VAL A 366 -13.99 -10.56 -15.42
N PHE A 367 -13.64 -10.04 -14.24
CA PHE A 367 -12.89 -8.80 -14.13
C PHE A 367 -11.50 -8.93 -14.76
N ASP A 368 -10.78 -10.04 -14.54
CA ASP A 368 -9.46 -10.28 -15.11
C ASP A 368 -9.52 -10.44 -16.63
N ALA A 369 -10.52 -11.15 -17.15
CA ALA A 369 -10.75 -11.28 -18.59
C ALA A 369 -11.05 -9.94 -19.28
N GLU A 370 -11.58 -8.96 -18.55
CA GLU A 370 -11.80 -7.61 -19.06
C GLU A 370 -10.54 -6.75 -18.89
N PHE A 371 -10.05 -6.57 -17.67
CA PHE A 371 -9.06 -5.53 -17.30
C PHE A 371 -7.61 -6.03 -17.14
N ARG A 372 -7.37 -7.35 -17.09
CA ARG A 372 -6.03 -7.97 -17.10
C ARG A 372 -5.77 -8.79 -18.37
N SER A 373 -6.52 -8.48 -19.42
CA SER A 373 -6.43 -9.07 -20.74
C SER A 373 -5.24 -8.55 -21.55
N ASP A 374 -5.01 -9.16 -22.71
CA ASP A 374 -4.03 -8.71 -23.69
C ASP A 374 -4.50 -7.48 -24.51
N TYR A 375 -5.63 -6.85 -24.14
CA TYR A 375 -6.10 -5.64 -24.82
C TYR A 375 -5.13 -4.46 -24.66
N GLY A 376 -4.36 -4.43 -23.56
CA GLY A 376 -3.39 -3.38 -23.28
C GLY A 376 -4.01 -1.98 -23.36
N TYR A 377 -3.44 -1.12 -24.19
CA TYR A 377 -3.98 0.23 -24.39
C TYR A 377 -5.31 0.23 -25.14
N ASP A 378 -5.66 -0.83 -25.88
CA ASP A 378 -6.86 -0.91 -26.72
C ASP A 378 -8.05 -1.53 -25.94
N GLN A 379 -8.13 -1.32 -24.62
CA GLN A 379 -9.28 -1.74 -23.79
C GLN A 379 -10.61 -1.23 -24.40
N PRO A 380 -11.64 -2.10 -24.55
CA PRO A 380 -12.95 -1.70 -25.07
C PRO A 380 -13.78 -0.91 -24.05
N ALA A 381 -14.67 -0.06 -24.55
CA ALA A 381 -15.66 0.64 -23.73
C ALA A 381 -16.88 -0.26 -23.43
N SER A 382 -16.68 -1.31 -22.62
CA SER A 382 -17.74 -2.25 -22.24
C SER A 382 -18.71 -1.67 -21.18
N PRO A 383 -19.92 -2.23 -21.02
CA PRO A 383 -20.81 -1.86 -19.92
C PRO A 383 -20.18 -2.02 -18.53
N LEU A 384 -19.29 -3.02 -18.36
CA LEU A 384 -18.56 -3.24 -17.10
C LEU A 384 -17.57 -2.10 -16.84
N ALA A 385 -16.78 -1.71 -17.85
CA ALA A 385 -15.86 -0.57 -17.76
C ALA A 385 -16.59 0.76 -17.50
N ALA A 386 -17.81 0.93 -18.00
CA ALA A 386 -18.60 2.15 -17.83
C ALA A 386 -19.18 2.33 -16.40
N MET A 387 -19.21 1.29 -15.57
CA MET A 387 -19.79 1.36 -14.22
C MET A 387 -18.93 2.17 -13.24
N GLY A 388 -17.63 2.31 -13.50
CA GLY A 388 -16.70 2.96 -12.55
C GLY A 388 -16.50 2.16 -11.25
N VAL A 389 -16.79 0.85 -11.26
CA VAL A 389 -16.63 -0.06 -10.11
C VAL A 389 -15.52 -1.05 -10.40
N MET A 390 -14.61 -1.23 -9.44
CA MET A 390 -13.59 -2.27 -9.48
C MET A 390 -14.05 -3.48 -8.68
N ALA A 391 -13.78 -4.69 -9.19
CA ALA A 391 -14.01 -5.88 -8.39
C ALA A 391 -13.17 -5.85 -7.11
N ALA A 392 -13.73 -6.37 -6.02
CA ALA A 392 -13.11 -6.38 -4.71
C ALA A 392 -12.02 -7.46 -4.62
N GLY A 393 -10.92 -7.16 -3.92
CA GLY A 393 -9.86 -8.12 -3.62
C GLY A 393 -9.10 -8.66 -4.83
N THR A 394 -9.21 -8.05 -6.02
CA THR A 394 -8.53 -8.52 -7.24
C THR A 394 -7.01 -8.52 -7.11
N GLY A 395 -6.43 -7.72 -6.20
CA GLY A 395 -4.99 -7.72 -5.95
C GLY A 395 -4.41 -9.11 -5.70
N ASP A 396 -5.18 -10.03 -5.11
CA ASP A 396 -4.74 -11.38 -4.74
C ASP A 396 -4.16 -12.19 -5.92
N THR A 397 -4.57 -11.89 -7.16
CA THR A 397 -4.09 -12.55 -8.37
C THR A 397 -3.03 -11.75 -9.14
N ALA A 398 -2.61 -10.58 -8.62
CA ALA A 398 -1.61 -9.71 -9.24
C ALA A 398 -0.18 -10.03 -8.78
N SER A 399 0.48 -10.92 -9.52
CA SER A 399 1.89 -11.27 -9.30
C SER A 399 2.82 -10.05 -9.25
N LYS A 400 3.74 -10.05 -8.28
CA LYS A 400 4.83 -9.06 -8.16
C LYS A 400 6.19 -9.59 -8.60
N TYR A 401 6.21 -10.78 -9.21
CA TYR A 401 7.42 -11.40 -9.76
C TYR A 401 8.12 -10.49 -10.78
N VAL A 402 7.34 -9.68 -11.52
CA VAL A 402 7.82 -8.82 -12.61
C VAL A 402 8.84 -7.76 -12.16
N ALA A 403 8.68 -7.21 -10.95
CA ALA A 403 9.45 -6.04 -10.52
C ALA A 403 10.57 -6.36 -9.51
N ARG A 404 10.48 -7.50 -8.80
CA ARG A 404 11.44 -7.84 -7.75
C ARG A 404 12.62 -8.64 -8.29
N ARG A 405 13.79 -8.39 -7.69
CA ARG A 405 15.06 -9.08 -7.99
C ARG A 405 15.49 -10.03 -6.88
N GLU A 406 15.08 -9.73 -5.66
CA GLU A 406 15.34 -10.54 -4.48
C GLU A 406 14.03 -10.78 -3.75
N THR A 407 13.94 -11.92 -3.09
CA THR A 407 12.79 -12.34 -2.30
C THR A 407 13.29 -12.95 -0.99
N PRO A 408 12.54 -12.85 0.12
CA PRO A 408 12.91 -13.55 1.34
C PRO A 408 12.80 -15.07 1.12
N LEU A 409 13.75 -15.82 1.66
CA LEU A 409 13.71 -17.26 1.86
C LEU A 409 13.49 -17.52 3.37
N PHE A 410 12.52 -18.35 3.71
CA PHE A 410 12.24 -18.75 5.10
C PHE A 410 13.10 -19.95 5.50
N ILE A 411 13.73 -19.87 6.68
CA ILE A 411 14.61 -20.88 7.29
C ILE A 411 13.92 -21.37 8.58
N PRO A 412 13.15 -22.47 8.51
CA PRO A 412 12.27 -22.89 9.61
C PRO A 412 13.00 -23.18 10.93
N GLU A 413 14.23 -23.69 10.87
CA GLU A 413 15.06 -24.09 12.02
C GLU A 413 15.43 -22.90 12.92
N ASN A 414 15.37 -21.69 12.37
CA ASN A 414 15.71 -20.45 13.05
C ASN A 414 14.48 -19.71 13.59
N CYS A 415 13.28 -20.10 13.17
CA CYS A 415 12.05 -19.40 13.53
C CYS A 415 11.68 -19.56 15.01
N THR A 416 11.43 -18.43 15.69
CA THR A 416 10.98 -18.38 17.09
C THR A 416 9.47 -18.14 17.22
N GLN A 417 8.75 -17.96 16.11
CA GLN A 417 7.33 -17.58 16.08
C GLN A 417 7.04 -16.24 16.81
N CYS A 418 7.96 -15.27 16.70
CA CYS A 418 7.76 -13.93 17.28
C CYS A 418 6.72 -13.06 16.54
N MET A 419 6.36 -13.44 15.31
CA MET A 419 5.40 -12.74 14.43
C MET A 419 5.79 -11.32 13.99
N GLU A 420 6.99 -10.82 14.33
CA GLU A 420 7.42 -9.45 13.97
C GLU A 420 7.53 -9.26 12.44
N CYS A 421 8.11 -10.23 11.74
CA CYS A 421 8.23 -10.22 10.28
C CYS A 421 6.86 -10.20 9.59
N ILE A 422 5.89 -10.89 10.17
CA ILE A 422 4.52 -10.95 9.67
C ILE A 422 3.79 -9.64 9.97
N ALA A 423 3.93 -9.06 11.16
CA ALA A 423 3.25 -7.81 11.52
C ALA A 423 3.74 -6.61 10.69
N VAL A 424 5.03 -6.54 10.38
CA VAL A 424 5.60 -5.42 9.61
C VAL A 424 5.30 -5.51 8.11
N CYS A 425 5.05 -6.71 7.58
CA CYS A 425 4.87 -6.93 6.14
C CYS A 425 3.71 -6.07 5.58
N PRO A 426 3.97 -5.13 4.65
CA PRO A 426 2.92 -4.28 4.10
C PRO A 426 2.05 -4.99 3.06
N ASP A 427 2.54 -6.07 2.44
CA ASP A 427 1.96 -6.63 1.23
C ASP A 427 1.32 -8.01 1.42
N THR A 428 0.90 -8.39 2.64
CA THR A 428 0.34 -9.73 2.94
C THR A 428 1.14 -10.89 2.30
N ALA A 429 2.46 -10.71 2.21
CA ALA A 429 3.31 -11.58 1.42
C ALA A 429 3.87 -12.78 2.18
N LEU A 430 3.56 -12.87 3.48
CA LEU A 430 4.03 -13.90 4.41
C LEU A 430 2.85 -14.61 5.08
N PRO A 431 1.92 -15.23 4.32
CA PRO A 431 0.88 -16.02 4.95
C PRO A 431 1.50 -17.16 5.76
N ASN A 432 0.84 -17.52 6.83
CA ASN A 432 1.40 -18.36 7.88
C ASN A 432 0.29 -19.16 8.55
N CYS A 433 0.66 -20.29 9.16
CA CYS A 433 -0.28 -21.09 9.93
C CYS A 433 0.45 -21.92 10.99
N SER A 434 -0.32 -22.39 11.98
CA SER A 434 0.08 -23.48 12.85
C SER A 434 -0.88 -24.65 12.75
N GLN A 435 -0.33 -25.86 12.61
CA GLN A 435 -1.09 -27.08 12.35
C GLN A 435 -0.61 -28.23 13.23
N ASP A 436 -1.48 -29.22 13.44
CA ASP A 436 -1.05 -30.52 13.91
C ASP A 436 -0.18 -31.22 12.85
N ILE A 437 0.80 -32.00 13.31
CA ILE A 437 1.69 -32.78 12.42
C ILE A 437 0.85 -33.68 11.51
N GLU A 438 -0.16 -34.35 12.07
CA GLU A 438 -1.06 -35.23 11.32
C GLU A 438 -1.77 -34.49 10.17
N THR A 439 -2.25 -33.27 10.39
CA THR A 439 -2.93 -32.45 9.38
C THR A 439 -2.01 -32.18 8.19
N VAL A 440 -0.75 -31.80 8.45
CA VAL A 440 0.26 -31.56 7.39
C VAL A 440 0.51 -32.83 6.59
N LEU A 441 0.72 -33.97 7.26
CA LEU A 441 1.01 -35.25 6.60
C LEU A 441 -0.20 -35.74 5.78
N ARG A 442 -1.43 -35.65 6.31
CA ARG A 442 -2.66 -36.02 5.59
C ARG A 442 -2.88 -35.14 4.37
N THR A 443 -2.61 -33.84 4.49
CA THR A 443 -2.77 -32.88 3.38
C THR A 443 -1.83 -33.22 2.22
N ALA A 444 -0.56 -33.52 2.52
CA ALA A 444 0.42 -33.98 1.54
C ALA A 444 -0.04 -35.27 0.84
N VAL A 445 -0.44 -36.29 1.60
CA VAL A 445 -0.89 -37.57 1.00
C VAL A 445 -2.15 -37.37 0.15
N ASN A 446 -3.15 -36.65 0.65
CA ASN A 446 -4.44 -36.52 0.00
C ASN A 446 -4.38 -35.76 -1.32
N ASN A 447 -3.43 -34.83 -1.48
CA ASN A 447 -3.43 -33.90 -2.60
C ASN A 447 -2.27 -34.07 -3.58
N TYR A 448 -1.24 -34.85 -3.24
CA TYR A 448 -0.04 -35.02 -4.08
C TYR A 448 0.28 -36.49 -4.44
N VAL A 449 -0.36 -37.47 -3.78
CA VAL A 449 -0.18 -38.89 -4.14
C VAL A 449 -1.20 -39.29 -5.20
N GLU A 450 -0.76 -39.54 -6.42
CA GLU A 450 -1.61 -39.77 -7.59
C GLU A 450 -2.49 -41.02 -7.45
N SER A 451 -1.89 -42.13 -7.04
CA SER A 451 -2.57 -43.42 -6.91
C SER A 451 -3.55 -43.41 -5.74
N ALA A 452 -4.85 -43.57 -6.04
CA ALA A 452 -5.90 -43.61 -5.02
C ALA A 452 -5.71 -44.78 -4.02
N ASP A 453 -5.19 -45.92 -4.47
CA ASP A 453 -4.89 -47.08 -3.62
C ASP A 453 -3.69 -46.80 -2.70
N ASP A 454 -2.59 -46.27 -3.24
CA ASP A 454 -1.43 -45.91 -2.41
C ASP A 454 -1.75 -44.79 -1.43
N ARG A 455 -2.60 -43.83 -1.84
CA ARG A 455 -3.11 -42.75 -0.98
C ARG A 455 -3.84 -43.33 0.23
N ALA A 456 -4.79 -44.25 0.03
CA ALA A 456 -5.50 -44.90 1.12
C ALA A 456 -4.57 -45.63 2.09
N LYS A 457 -3.54 -46.31 1.55
CA LYS A 457 -2.54 -47.03 2.35
C LYS A 457 -1.60 -46.10 3.12
N LEU A 458 -1.10 -45.05 2.49
CA LEU A 458 -0.28 -44.03 3.14
C LEU A 458 -1.06 -43.32 4.24
N ILE A 459 -2.33 -42.96 3.99
CA ILE A 459 -3.23 -42.41 5.01
C ILE A 459 -3.37 -43.33 6.23
N ALA A 460 -3.46 -44.65 6.01
CA ALA A 460 -3.49 -45.63 7.10
C ALA A 460 -2.18 -45.66 7.92
N HIS A 461 -1.04 -45.31 7.31
CA HIS A 461 0.26 -45.20 7.98
C HIS A 461 0.52 -43.82 8.63
N VAL A 462 -0.24 -42.77 8.30
CA VAL A 462 0.00 -41.41 8.84
C VAL A 462 0.08 -41.38 10.37
N PRO A 463 -0.80 -42.06 11.15
CA PRO A 463 -0.67 -42.06 12.62
C PRO A 463 0.65 -42.66 13.13
N GLU A 464 1.19 -43.66 12.42
CA GLU A 464 2.49 -44.23 12.75
C GLU A 464 3.64 -43.28 12.38
N ILE A 465 3.56 -42.67 11.20
CA ILE A 465 4.53 -41.67 10.72
C ILE A 465 4.57 -40.48 11.69
N GLU A 466 3.42 -39.92 12.03
CA GLU A 466 3.27 -38.81 12.98
C GLU A 466 3.95 -39.12 14.31
N LYS A 467 3.64 -40.27 14.92
CA LYS A 467 4.19 -40.66 16.22
C LYS A 467 5.70 -40.79 16.19
N ARG A 468 6.24 -41.38 15.12
CA ARG A 468 7.68 -41.52 14.90
C ARG A 468 8.35 -40.17 14.69
N THR A 469 7.81 -39.32 13.80
CA THR A 469 8.29 -37.96 13.54
C THR A 469 8.29 -37.14 14.83
N ARG A 470 7.21 -37.16 15.62
CA ARG A 470 7.13 -36.47 16.92
C ARG A 470 8.19 -36.96 17.90
N SER A 471 8.50 -38.26 17.93
CA SER A 471 9.59 -38.79 18.77
C SER A 471 10.93 -38.21 18.34
N LEU A 472 11.23 -38.27 17.04
CA LEU A 472 12.46 -37.74 16.47
C LEU A 472 12.60 -36.22 16.70
N MET A 473 11.51 -35.45 16.60
CA MET A 473 11.49 -34.02 16.91
C MET A 473 11.85 -33.74 18.38
N LYS A 474 11.34 -34.54 19.31
CA LYS A 474 11.68 -34.42 20.74
C LYS A 474 13.15 -34.75 20.99
N ASP A 475 13.65 -35.81 20.35
CA ASP A 475 15.05 -36.21 20.45
C ASP A 475 15.97 -35.15 19.85
N ALA A 476 15.60 -34.55 18.71
CA ALA A 476 16.31 -33.45 18.09
C ALA A 476 16.40 -32.21 19.00
N ILE A 477 15.27 -31.81 19.61
CA ILE A 477 15.23 -30.69 20.58
C ILE A 477 16.06 -31.02 21.82
N GLY A 478 15.96 -32.24 22.35
CA GLY A 478 16.70 -32.70 23.52
C GLY A 478 18.22 -32.76 23.29
N GLY A 479 18.61 -33.22 22.09
CA GLY A 479 19.99 -33.28 21.60
C GLY A 479 20.53 -31.94 21.12
N LYS A 480 19.71 -30.90 21.02
CA LYS A 480 20.05 -29.57 20.47
C LYS A 480 20.57 -29.63 19.03
N THR A 481 19.97 -30.51 18.22
CA THR A 481 20.24 -30.59 16.79
C THR A 481 19.23 -29.75 16.01
N ASP A 482 19.66 -29.08 14.95
CA ASP A 482 18.78 -28.31 14.06
C ASP A 482 18.26 -29.17 12.88
N ALA A 483 17.87 -30.42 13.16
CA ALA A 483 17.42 -31.36 12.12
C ALA A 483 16.14 -30.85 11.42
N PRO A 484 16.13 -30.66 10.10
CA PRO A 484 14.96 -30.20 9.36
C PRO A 484 13.78 -31.17 9.47
N PHE A 485 12.55 -30.64 9.54
CA PHE A 485 11.33 -31.45 9.62
C PHE A 485 11.21 -32.50 8.49
N PRO A 486 11.52 -32.19 7.21
CA PRO A 486 11.44 -33.18 6.14
C PRO A 486 12.39 -34.37 6.32
N GLU A 487 13.57 -34.17 6.90
CA GLU A 487 14.50 -35.26 7.21
C GLU A 487 13.92 -36.21 8.26
N LEU A 488 13.25 -35.66 9.27
CA LEU A 488 12.59 -36.46 10.32
C LEU A 488 11.39 -37.26 9.78
N VAL A 489 10.64 -36.70 8.83
CA VAL A 489 9.55 -37.43 8.15
C VAL A 489 10.12 -38.53 7.24
N ARG A 490 11.22 -38.25 6.53
CA ARG A 490 11.93 -39.24 5.72
C ARG A 490 12.44 -40.40 6.55
N GLU A 491 13.00 -40.14 7.74
CA GLU A 491 13.41 -41.18 8.68
C GLU A 491 12.21 -41.94 9.23
N ALA A 492 11.15 -41.24 9.66
CA ALA A 492 9.94 -41.85 10.20
C ALA A 492 9.23 -42.80 9.22
N THR A 493 9.30 -42.48 7.92
CA THR A 493 8.72 -43.29 6.83
C THR A 493 9.62 -44.45 6.39
N SER A 494 10.90 -44.45 6.75
CA SER A 494 11.84 -45.50 6.39
C SER A 494 11.41 -46.86 6.95
N GLY A 495 11.46 -47.90 6.11
CA GLY A 495 11.06 -49.26 6.47
C GLY A 495 9.56 -49.54 6.56
N LEU A 496 8.69 -48.55 6.32
CA LEU A 496 7.25 -48.80 6.12
C LEU A 496 7.02 -49.49 4.77
N ASN A 497 6.14 -50.49 4.70
CA ASN A 497 5.85 -51.25 3.49
C ASN A 497 4.34 -51.23 3.20
N GLY A 498 3.94 -51.43 1.95
CA GLY A 498 2.52 -51.57 1.57
C GLY A 498 2.07 -50.61 0.46
N PHE A 499 2.82 -49.54 0.21
CA PHE A 499 2.59 -48.57 -0.86
C PHE A 499 3.80 -48.52 -1.81
N SER A 500 3.59 -48.01 -3.03
CA SER A 500 4.62 -47.94 -4.06
C SER A 500 5.75 -46.95 -3.73
N ASP A 501 6.94 -47.18 -4.31
CA ASP A 501 8.07 -46.25 -4.20
C ASP A 501 7.76 -44.89 -4.85
N ALA A 502 6.93 -44.87 -5.88
CA ALA A 502 6.46 -43.63 -6.51
C ALA A 502 5.60 -42.80 -5.53
N ALA A 503 4.65 -43.43 -4.84
CA ALA A 503 3.83 -42.75 -3.83
C ALA A 503 4.67 -42.25 -2.65
N ARG A 504 5.71 -43.01 -2.25
CA ARG A 504 6.68 -42.56 -1.25
C ARG A 504 7.43 -41.31 -1.72
N ALA A 505 7.93 -41.29 -2.95
CA ALA A 505 8.63 -40.15 -3.51
C ALA A 505 7.72 -38.93 -3.57
N GLN A 506 6.53 -39.04 -4.17
CA GLN A 506 5.53 -37.96 -4.24
C GLN A 506 5.22 -37.35 -2.86
N PHE A 507 5.01 -38.20 -1.85
CA PHE A 507 4.77 -37.75 -0.48
C PHE A 507 5.98 -37.02 0.14
N LEU A 508 7.19 -37.53 -0.03
CA LEU A 508 8.38 -36.92 0.54
C LEU A 508 8.78 -35.64 -0.19
N ASP A 509 8.57 -35.57 -1.50
CA ASP A 509 8.93 -34.41 -2.34
C ASP A 509 8.10 -33.18 -1.94
N ILE A 510 6.78 -33.32 -1.71
CA ILE A 510 5.96 -32.20 -1.21
C ILE A 510 6.30 -31.82 0.23
N ILE A 511 6.66 -32.80 1.09
CA ILE A 511 7.06 -32.52 2.47
C ILE A 511 8.39 -31.73 2.50
N GLU A 512 9.31 -31.99 1.58
CA GLU A 512 10.56 -31.24 1.43
C GLU A 512 10.32 -29.77 1.06
N GLN A 513 9.24 -29.49 0.33
CA GLN A 513 8.83 -28.14 -0.09
C GLN A 513 7.97 -27.41 0.95
N ALA A 514 7.40 -28.11 1.93
CA ALA A 514 6.62 -27.51 3.00
C ALA A 514 7.55 -26.91 4.09
N PRO A 515 7.54 -25.58 4.31
CA PRO A 515 8.52 -24.95 5.18
C PRO A 515 8.06 -24.99 6.66
N VAL A 516 8.38 -26.09 7.34
CA VAL A 516 7.84 -26.43 8.67
C VAL A 516 8.85 -26.20 9.80
N ALA A 517 8.51 -25.31 10.74
CA ALA A 517 9.29 -25.03 11.94
C ALA A 517 8.72 -25.75 13.17
N TYR A 518 9.60 -26.38 13.97
CA TYR A 518 9.23 -27.03 15.23
C TYR A 518 10.24 -26.81 16.38
N ASN A 519 11.51 -26.56 16.06
CA ASN A 519 12.60 -26.60 17.05
C ASN A 519 12.57 -25.39 18.02
N LYS A 520 12.53 -24.16 17.48
CA LYS A 520 12.59 -22.91 18.26
C LYS A 520 11.22 -22.27 18.52
N VAL A 521 10.14 -22.85 18.00
CA VAL A 521 8.74 -22.39 18.17
C VAL A 521 8.11 -22.92 19.46
N ASN A 522 8.66 -22.49 20.60
CA ASN A 522 8.32 -23.05 21.90
C ASN A 522 6.83 -22.99 22.27
N ALA A 523 6.09 -21.97 21.82
CA ALA A 523 4.66 -21.83 22.12
C ALA A 523 3.78 -22.82 21.33
N ILE A 524 4.31 -23.36 20.23
CA ILE A 524 3.56 -24.23 19.30
C ILE A 524 3.86 -25.71 19.55
N PHE A 525 5.13 -26.06 19.71
CA PHE A 525 5.53 -27.47 19.94
C PHE A 525 5.90 -27.73 21.40
N LYS A 526 7.08 -27.28 21.83
CA LYS A 526 7.69 -27.67 23.11
C LYS A 526 6.82 -27.41 24.34
N GLY A 527 6.16 -26.25 24.40
CA GLY A 527 5.30 -25.84 25.50
C GLY A 527 4.05 -26.73 25.60
N PRO A 528 3.21 -26.80 24.55
CA PRO A 528 2.07 -27.71 24.51
C PRO A 528 2.46 -29.18 24.74
N GLU A 529 3.50 -29.68 24.06
CA GLU A 529 3.97 -31.07 24.17
C GLU A 529 4.41 -31.43 25.61
N LYS A 530 5.03 -30.49 26.32
CA LYS A 530 5.40 -30.69 27.73
C LYS A 530 4.18 -30.70 28.66
N LYS A 531 3.16 -29.90 28.36
CA LYS A 531 1.95 -29.78 29.18
C LYS A 531 1.04 -31.00 28.98
N ASN A 532 0.75 -31.33 27.72
CA ASN A 532 -0.07 -32.44 27.29
C ASN A 532 0.65 -33.16 26.13
N PRO A 533 1.29 -34.32 26.37
CA PRO A 533 2.00 -35.06 25.30
C PRO A 533 1.09 -35.35 24.10
N GLY A 534 1.59 -35.13 22.89
CA GLY A 534 0.84 -35.24 21.65
C GLY A 534 0.12 -33.96 21.20
N SER A 535 0.05 -32.92 22.04
CA SER A 535 -0.63 -31.65 21.69
C SER A 535 0.25 -30.61 20.99
N GLY A 536 1.56 -30.87 20.84
CA GLY A 536 2.46 -29.98 20.10
C GLY A 536 2.16 -29.97 18.60
N GLY A 537 2.13 -28.78 18.00
CA GLY A 537 1.97 -28.59 16.56
C GLY A 537 3.27 -28.13 15.88
N VAL A 538 3.14 -27.65 14.65
CA VAL A 538 4.21 -27.04 13.87
C VAL A 538 3.79 -25.65 13.37
N PHE A 539 4.75 -24.81 13.00
CA PHE A 539 4.50 -23.46 12.49
C PHE A 539 5.18 -23.26 11.15
N SER A 540 4.50 -22.61 10.20
CA SER A 540 5.02 -22.39 8.84
C SER A 540 4.83 -20.94 8.42
N ILE A 541 5.78 -20.41 7.66
CA ILE A 541 5.65 -19.14 6.92
C ILE A 541 5.86 -19.45 5.45
N PHE A 542 4.93 -19.02 4.61
CA PHE A 542 4.99 -19.17 3.16
C PHE A 542 5.24 -17.80 2.54
N VAL A 543 6.18 -17.72 1.61
CA VAL A 543 6.45 -16.48 0.87
C VAL A 543 5.62 -16.52 -0.40
N SER A 544 4.66 -15.61 -0.53
CA SER A 544 3.75 -15.57 -1.69
C SER A 544 4.28 -14.70 -2.82
N ASP A 545 3.69 -14.88 -4.00
CA ASP A 545 4.03 -14.10 -5.19
C ASP A 545 3.60 -12.62 -5.13
N LEU A 546 2.91 -12.21 -4.05
CA LEU A 546 2.58 -10.82 -3.73
C LEU A 546 3.77 -10.05 -3.12
N CYS A 547 4.86 -10.75 -2.75
CA CYS A 547 6.06 -10.14 -2.20
C CYS A 547 6.66 -9.12 -3.18
N LYS A 548 6.99 -7.93 -2.69
CA LYS A 548 7.68 -6.87 -3.45
C LYS A 548 9.20 -6.81 -3.20
N GLY A 549 9.74 -7.72 -2.37
CA GLY A 549 11.18 -7.78 -2.07
C GLY A 549 11.69 -6.63 -1.20
N CYS A 550 10.85 -6.01 -0.36
CA CYS A 550 11.24 -4.84 0.44
C CYS A 550 12.20 -5.12 1.61
N ALA A 551 12.44 -6.39 1.95
CA ALA A 551 13.25 -6.84 3.09
C ALA A 551 12.80 -6.40 4.50
N ALA A 552 11.69 -5.67 4.67
CA ALA A 552 11.19 -5.27 6.00
C ALA A 552 11.00 -6.46 6.96
N CYS A 553 10.57 -7.61 6.43
CA CYS A 553 10.42 -8.84 7.20
C CYS A 553 11.76 -9.45 7.65
N VAL A 554 12.81 -9.35 6.84
CA VAL A 554 14.18 -9.79 7.16
C VAL A 554 14.77 -8.87 8.22
N THR A 555 14.64 -7.56 8.05
CA THR A 555 15.10 -6.56 9.02
C THR A 555 14.40 -6.73 10.38
N ALA A 556 13.09 -7.00 10.39
CA ALA A 556 12.35 -7.31 11.63
C ALA A 556 12.69 -8.68 12.23
N CYS A 557 13.10 -9.66 11.42
CA CYS A 557 13.60 -10.94 11.91
C CYS A 557 14.92 -10.78 12.68
N GLY A 558 15.78 -9.86 12.23
CA GLY A 558 17.02 -9.49 12.90
C GLY A 558 17.92 -10.68 13.17
N ASP A 559 18.46 -10.76 14.39
CA ASP A 559 19.41 -11.80 14.80
C ASP A 559 18.81 -13.22 14.88
N HIS A 560 17.49 -13.38 14.70
CA HIS A 560 16.89 -14.71 14.56
C HIS A 560 17.31 -15.39 13.27
N ASP A 561 17.53 -14.61 12.19
CA ASP A 561 18.01 -15.10 10.90
C ASP A 561 17.15 -16.25 10.32
N ALA A 562 15.83 -16.16 10.55
CA ALA A 562 14.84 -17.09 10.00
C ALA A 562 14.31 -16.65 8.63
N LEU A 563 14.64 -15.44 8.17
CA LEU A 563 14.34 -14.94 6.84
C LEU A 563 15.60 -14.29 6.27
N ARG A 564 15.96 -14.61 5.03
CA ARG A 564 17.10 -14.00 4.33
C ARG A 564 16.70 -13.57 2.93
N MET A 565 17.16 -12.41 2.48
CA MET A 565 17.01 -12.05 1.06
C MET A 565 17.91 -12.95 0.21
N VAL A 566 17.32 -13.53 -0.83
CA VAL A 566 18.03 -14.32 -1.85
C VAL A 566 17.66 -13.79 -3.23
N ALA A 567 18.51 -14.04 -4.23
CA ALA A 567 18.18 -13.75 -5.62
C ALA A 567 16.93 -14.51 -6.04
N GLU A 568 16.01 -13.85 -6.74
CA GLU A 568 14.82 -14.47 -7.30
C GLU A 568 15.23 -15.33 -8.51
N THR A 569 15.23 -16.65 -8.35
CA THR A 569 15.52 -17.62 -9.40
C THR A 569 14.25 -18.37 -9.80
N GLU A 570 14.28 -19.04 -10.96
CA GLU A 570 13.19 -19.94 -11.41
C GLU A 570 12.82 -20.97 -10.33
N SER A 571 13.82 -21.56 -9.66
CA SER A 571 13.60 -22.56 -8.60
C SER A 571 12.97 -21.96 -7.35
N VAL A 572 13.49 -20.82 -6.86
CA VAL A 572 12.95 -20.15 -5.67
C VAL A 572 11.50 -19.72 -5.90
N ASN A 573 11.19 -19.24 -7.11
CA ASN A 573 9.82 -18.90 -7.47
C ASN A 573 8.89 -20.12 -7.48
N ALA A 574 9.33 -21.24 -8.06
CA ALA A 574 8.56 -22.49 -8.08
C ALA A 574 8.35 -23.07 -6.68
N ASP A 575 9.33 -22.99 -5.80
CA ASP A 575 9.23 -23.43 -4.39
C ASP A 575 8.20 -22.57 -3.64
N HIS A 576 8.20 -21.26 -3.84
CA HIS A 576 7.22 -20.34 -3.25
C HIS A 576 5.78 -20.57 -3.73
N GLU A 577 5.61 -20.81 -5.04
CA GLU A 577 4.31 -21.13 -5.63
C GLU A 577 3.79 -22.49 -5.13
N THR A 578 4.67 -23.50 -5.06
CA THR A 578 4.38 -24.81 -4.45
C THR A 578 3.93 -24.65 -3.00
N GLY A 579 4.68 -23.89 -2.19
CA GLY A 579 4.35 -23.67 -0.79
C GLY A 579 3.02 -22.94 -0.59
N THR A 580 2.73 -21.94 -1.42
CA THR A 580 1.44 -21.20 -1.37
C THR A 580 0.27 -22.11 -1.76
N ALA A 581 0.43 -22.93 -2.79
CA ALA A 581 -0.59 -23.92 -3.18
C ALA A 581 -0.81 -24.97 -2.08
N PHE A 582 0.23 -25.39 -1.37
CA PHE A 582 0.10 -26.28 -0.21
C PHE A 582 -0.62 -25.61 0.96
N LEU A 583 -0.33 -24.34 1.25
CA LEU A 583 -1.01 -23.58 2.29
C LEU A 583 -2.52 -23.50 2.06
N ASP A 584 -2.96 -23.27 0.82
CA ASP A 584 -4.39 -23.10 0.51
C ASP A 584 -5.21 -24.38 0.74
N LEU A 585 -4.55 -25.54 0.93
CA LEU A 585 -5.17 -26.80 1.31
C LEU A 585 -5.28 -27.01 2.83
N LEU A 586 -4.60 -26.18 3.63
CA LEU A 586 -4.59 -26.30 5.09
C LEU A 586 -5.77 -25.54 5.73
N PRO A 587 -6.33 -26.03 6.84
CA PRO A 587 -7.37 -25.32 7.57
C PRO A 587 -6.82 -24.08 8.30
N ASP A 588 -7.71 -23.29 8.90
CA ASP A 588 -7.34 -22.18 9.78
C ASP A 588 -6.54 -22.66 11.00
N THR A 589 -5.68 -21.80 11.54
CA THR A 589 -4.92 -22.10 12.77
C THR A 589 -5.87 -22.25 13.97
N GLU A 590 -5.81 -23.39 14.66
CA GLU A 590 -6.63 -23.64 15.84
C GLU A 590 -6.26 -22.76 17.05
N GLN A 591 -7.28 -22.44 17.87
CA GLN A 591 -7.16 -21.64 19.11
C GLN A 591 -6.06 -22.13 20.06
N LYS A 592 -5.78 -23.45 20.11
CA LYS A 592 -4.73 -24.02 20.97
C LYS A 592 -3.31 -23.52 20.64
N PHE A 593 -3.10 -23.03 19.42
CA PHE A 593 -1.81 -22.50 18.93
C PHE A 593 -1.70 -20.97 19.02
N LEU A 594 -2.79 -20.27 19.34
CA LEU A 594 -2.83 -18.80 19.37
C LEU A 594 -2.34 -18.20 20.71
N GLY A 595 -1.98 -19.03 21.68
CA GLY A 595 -1.46 -18.60 22.98
C GLY A 595 -2.54 -17.94 23.84
N PHE A 596 -2.31 -16.68 24.27
CA PHE A 596 -3.28 -15.88 25.04
C PHE A 596 -4.09 -14.92 24.17
N TYR A 597 -4.07 -15.11 22.85
CA TYR A 597 -5.03 -14.49 21.96
C TYR A 597 -6.29 -15.35 21.93
N ASN A 598 -7.45 -14.75 22.16
CA ASN A 598 -8.76 -15.39 22.05
C ASN A 598 -9.39 -14.95 20.73
N ASP A 599 -9.55 -15.88 19.80
CA ASP A 599 -10.09 -15.64 18.47
C ASP A 599 -11.62 -15.42 18.46
N GLU A 600 -12.33 -15.95 19.47
CA GLU A 600 -13.77 -15.71 19.66
C GLU A 600 -14.04 -14.36 20.36
N HIS A 601 -13.15 -13.97 21.29
CA HIS A 601 -13.24 -12.70 22.02
C HIS A 601 -11.90 -11.95 22.05
N PRO A 602 -11.51 -11.27 20.93
CA PRO A 602 -10.21 -10.61 20.83
C PRO A 602 -9.94 -9.57 21.93
N VAL A 603 -10.98 -8.90 22.44
CA VAL A 603 -10.89 -7.87 23.50
C VAL A 603 -10.33 -8.41 24.81
N ASP A 604 -10.54 -9.69 25.11
CA ASP A 604 -10.06 -10.36 26.32
C ASP A 604 -8.61 -10.85 26.20
N SER A 605 -8.03 -10.71 25.00
CA SER A 605 -6.67 -11.15 24.72
C SER A 605 -5.64 -10.32 25.47
N LYS A 606 -4.53 -10.96 25.86
CA LYS A 606 -3.37 -10.22 26.36
C LYS A 606 -2.78 -9.35 25.25
N THR A 607 -2.51 -8.08 25.55
CA THR A 607 -1.96 -7.10 24.60
C THR A 607 -0.74 -7.61 23.83
N ALA A 608 0.18 -8.32 24.49
CA ALA A 608 1.40 -8.83 23.86
C ALA A 608 1.14 -9.90 22.78
N THR A 609 0.03 -10.63 22.85
CA THR A 609 -0.32 -11.73 21.95
C THR A 609 -1.31 -11.32 20.86
N LEU A 610 -1.81 -10.08 20.85
CA LEU A 610 -2.76 -9.61 19.84
C LEU A 610 -2.27 -9.86 18.41
N ARG A 611 -0.97 -9.77 18.14
CA ARG A 611 -0.34 -10.08 16.84
C ARG A 611 -0.68 -11.49 16.30
N ASN A 612 -1.02 -12.44 17.19
CA ASN A 612 -1.31 -13.82 16.82
C ASN A 612 -2.62 -13.96 16.04
N HIS A 613 -3.50 -12.94 16.03
CA HIS A 613 -4.66 -12.93 15.13
C HIS A 613 -4.27 -13.08 13.64
N LEU A 614 -3.05 -12.68 13.28
CA LEU A 614 -2.49 -12.84 11.92
C LEU A 614 -2.12 -14.30 11.59
N MET A 615 -2.21 -15.24 12.53
CA MET A 615 -2.07 -16.68 12.25
C MET A 615 -3.38 -17.29 11.73
N VAL A 616 -4.49 -16.57 11.84
CA VAL A 616 -5.81 -16.98 11.35
C VAL A 616 -5.98 -16.43 9.93
N ARG A 617 -6.22 -17.31 8.94
CA ARG A 617 -6.19 -16.95 7.51
C ARG A 617 -7.25 -15.92 7.16
N ARG A 618 -8.47 -16.08 7.67
CA ARG A 618 -9.56 -15.11 7.40
C ARG A 618 -9.20 -13.69 7.87
N ASN A 619 -8.49 -13.56 8.99
CA ASN A 619 -8.03 -12.27 9.51
C ASN A 619 -6.83 -11.76 8.68
N TYR A 620 -5.89 -12.65 8.33
CA TYR A 620 -4.72 -12.30 7.51
C TYR A 620 -5.12 -11.76 6.14
N ASP A 621 -6.14 -12.38 5.53
CA ASP A 621 -6.64 -12.08 4.19
C ASP A 621 -7.64 -10.93 4.14
N ALA A 622 -7.91 -10.27 5.27
CA ALA A 622 -8.77 -9.09 5.34
C ALA A 622 -8.26 -7.94 4.45
N LEU A 623 -6.98 -7.93 4.07
CA LEU A 623 -6.41 -7.08 3.02
C LEU A 623 -5.48 -7.92 2.16
N VAL A 624 -5.77 -8.01 0.86
CA VAL A 624 -4.97 -8.82 -0.08
C VAL A 624 -4.16 -7.91 -0.98
N SER A 625 -2.84 -7.96 -0.89
CA SER A 625 -1.98 -7.07 -1.68
C SER A 625 -2.01 -7.43 -3.17
N GLY A 626 -1.08 -6.88 -3.95
CA GLY A 626 -1.07 -6.95 -5.42
C GLY A 626 -1.26 -5.58 -6.06
N ASP A 627 -1.48 -4.55 -5.25
CA ASP A 627 -1.52 -3.15 -5.63
C ASP A 627 -0.14 -2.53 -5.94
N GLY A 628 -0.19 -1.27 -6.39
CA GLY A 628 0.95 -0.45 -6.80
C GLY A 628 1.64 0.38 -5.72
N ALA A 629 1.45 0.10 -4.44
CA ALA A 629 2.20 0.80 -3.40
C ALA A 629 3.70 0.48 -3.48
N CYS A 630 4.54 1.42 -3.03
CA CYS A 630 5.98 1.22 -2.94
C CYS A 630 6.34 -0.03 -2.12
N ALA A 631 7.43 -0.71 -2.49
CA ALA A 631 8.04 -1.72 -1.65
C ALA A 631 8.32 -1.15 -0.25
N GLY A 632 7.80 -1.81 0.79
CA GLY A 632 8.01 -1.41 2.18
C GLY A 632 7.10 -0.29 2.69
N CYS A 633 6.08 0.12 1.93
CA CYS A 633 5.19 1.23 2.25
C CYS A 633 4.65 1.19 3.70
N GLY A 634 4.95 2.22 4.49
CA GLY A 634 4.51 2.28 5.89
C GLY A 634 2.99 2.42 6.07
N GLU A 635 2.29 3.04 5.10
CA GLU A 635 0.83 3.18 5.13
C GLU A 635 0.12 1.82 5.13
N LYS A 636 0.61 0.89 4.32
CA LYS A 636 -0.02 -0.41 4.13
C LYS A 636 0.07 -1.31 5.35
N SER A 637 1.19 -1.30 6.07
CA SER A 637 1.31 -2.07 7.31
C SER A 637 0.26 -1.61 8.35
N VAL A 638 -0.07 -0.32 8.37
CA VAL A 638 -1.13 0.23 9.23
C VAL A 638 -2.52 -0.16 8.74
N LEU A 639 -2.81 -0.01 7.45
CA LEU A 639 -4.12 -0.36 6.89
C LEU A 639 -4.43 -1.85 7.01
N ARG A 640 -3.43 -2.70 6.78
CA ARG A 640 -3.57 -4.14 6.95
C ARG A 640 -3.92 -4.49 8.40
N ALA A 641 -3.25 -3.88 9.37
CA ALA A 641 -3.57 -4.10 10.79
C ALA A 641 -4.98 -3.65 11.17
N ILE A 642 -5.46 -2.55 10.59
CA ILE A 642 -6.83 -2.08 10.79
C ILE A 642 -7.82 -3.09 10.20
N ALA A 643 -7.59 -3.53 8.97
CA ALA A 643 -8.46 -4.48 8.29
C ALA A 643 -8.48 -5.83 9.04
N SER A 644 -7.31 -6.39 9.35
CA SER A 644 -7.19 -7.70 9.98
C SER A 644 -7.76 -7.74 11.39
N LEU A 645 -7.59 -6.65 12.16
CA LEU A 645 -8.14 -6.59 13.52
C LEU A 645 -9.63 -6.28 13.54
N THR A 646 -10.14 -5.53 12.55
CA THR A 646 -11.59 -5.34 12.39
C THR A 646 -12.28 -6.65 12.02
N GLU A 647 -11.71 -7.44 11.10
CA GLU A 647 -12.18 -8.80 10.78
C GLU A 647 -12.15 -9.71 12.00
N ALA A 648 -11.02 -9.74 12.72
CA ALA A 648 -10.88 -10.54 13.93
C ALA A 648 -11.93 -10.21 14.99
N TYR A 649 -12.24 -8.92 15.19
CA TYR A 649 -13.20 -8.46 16.20
C TYR A 649 -14.66 -8.71 15.78
N MET A 650 -15.02 -8.38 14.54
CA MET A 650 -16.41 -8.38 14.10
C MET A 650 -16.92 -9.75 13.65
N ARG A 651 -16.06 -10.60 13.07
CA ARG A 651 -16.51 -11.89 12.50
C ARG A 651 -17.14 -12.82 13.55
N PRO A 652 -16.56 -13.02 14.75
CA PRO A 652 -17.19 -13.83 15.79
C PRO A 652 -18.53 -13.25 16.26
N LEU A 653 -18.66 -11.92 16.35
CA LEU A 653 -19.92 -11.26 16.72
C LEU A 653 -21.02 -11.55 15.70
N TYR A 654 -20.70 -11.48 14.40
CA TYR A 654 -21.65 -11.79 13.34
C TYR A 654 -22.06 -13.26 13.35
N HIS A 655 -21.12 -14.18 13.53
CA HIS A 655 -21.43 -15.61 13.59
C HIS A 655 -22.30 -15.95 14.81
N ALA A 656 -21.99 -15.39 15.98
CA ALA A 656 -22.82 -15.54 17.17
C ALA A 656 -24.23 -14.96 16.95
N LYS A 657 -24.34 -13.80 16.31
CA LYS A 657 -25.63 -13.20 15.98
C LYS A 657 -26.43 -14.04 14.98
N ALA A 658 -25.77 -14.60 13.97
CA ALA A 658 -26.39 -15.49 12.99
C ALA A 658 -27.01 -16.72 13.66
N ASP A 659 -26.31 -17.32 14.62
CA ASP A 659 -26.79 -18.48 15.36
C ASP A 659 -28.04 -18.11 16.19
N ARG A 660 -28.03 -16.96 16.88
CA ARG A 660 -29.21 -16.44 17.60
C ARG A 660 -30.40 -16.18 16.66
N PHE A 661 -30.15 -15.62 15.49
CA PHE A 661 -31.21 -15.36 14.50
C PHE A 661 -31.84 -16.65 13.96
N SER A 662 -31.02 -17.66 13.68
CA SER A 662 -31.52 -18.95 13.23
C SER A 662 -32.37 -19.64 14.30
N GLU A 663 -31.97 -19.56 15.57
CA GLU A 663 -32.73 -20.10 16.71
C GLU A 663 -34.10 -19.40 16.84
N LYS A 664 -34.10 -18.06 16.90
CA LYS A 664 -35.32 -17.26 17.03
C LYS A 664 -36.28 -17.44 15.85
N ALA A 665 -35.76 -17.54 14.63
CA ALA A 665 -36.59 -17.82 13.47
C ALA A 665 -37.27 -19.19 13.59
N GLY A 666 -36.54 -20.22 14.05
CA GLY A 666 -37.11 -21.54 14.32
C GLY A 666 -38.22 -21.49 15.39
N GLU A 667 -38.03 -20.72 16.45
CA GLU A 667 -39.04 -20.50 17.50
C GLU A 667 -40.29 -19.80 16.96
N LEU A 668 -40.12 -18.74 16.16
CA LEU A 668 -41.22 -18.02 15.50
C LEU A 668 -42.03 -18.93 14.58
N ARG A 669 -41.35 -19.72 13.73
CA ARG A 669 -42.02 -20.68 12.83
C ARG A 669 -42.73 -21.80 13.61
N GLY A 670 -42.21 -22.18 14.78
CA GLY A 670 -42.74 -23.28 15.59
C GLY A 670 -43.91 -22.92 16.51
N GLY A 671 -44.07 -21.65 16.87
CA GLY A 671 -45.13 -21.23 17.81
C GLY A 671 -45.55 -19.75 17.78
N GLY A 672 -45.03 -18.95 16.85
CA GLY A 672 -45.28 -17.51 16.79
C GLY A 672 -46.73 -17.15 16.47
N VAL A 673 -47.41 -17.94 15.62
CA VAL A 673 -48.81 -17.69 15.25
C VAL A 673 -49.73 -17.95 16.45
N GLU A 674 -49.48 -19.04 17.19
CA GLU A 674 -50.20 -19.33 18.42
C GLU A 674 -49.99 -18.25 19.49
N SER A 675 -48.77 -17.71 19.60
CA SER A 675 -48.46 -16.60 20.51
C SER A 675 -49.20 -15.31 20.11
N LEU A 676 -49.25 -14.96 18.82
CA LEU A 676 -50.02 -13.80 18.35
C LEU A 676 -51.51 -13.97 18.58
N ALA A 677 -52.06 -15.15 18.31
CA ALA A 677 -53.46 -15.46 18.56
C ALA A 677 -53.81 -15.35 20.05
N ALA A 678 -52.91 -15.80 20.94
CA ALA A 678 -53.05 -15.64 22.38
C ALA A 678 -53.01 -14.16 22.79
N LEU A 679 -52.10 -13.36 22.21
CA LEU A 679 -52.04 -11.91 22.43
C LEU A 679 -53.31 -11.21 21.96
N ALA A 680 -53.84 -11.56 20.77
CA ALA A 680 -55.08 -11.00 20.25
C ALA A 680 -56.28 -11.29 21.17
N ALA A 681 -56.34 -12.49 21.75
CA ALA A 681 -57.41 -12.90 22.66
C ALA A 681 -57.36 -12.18 24.02
N LEU A 682 -56.16 -11.89 24.54
CA LEU A 682 -55.96 -11.25 25.84
C LEU A 682 -55.92 -9.71 25.74
N HIS A 683 -55.24 -9.18 24.72
CA HIS A 683 -54.91 -7.77 24.55
C HIS A 683 -54.97 -7.34 23.07
N PRO A 684 -56.18 -7.16 22.49
CA PRO A 684 -56.36 -6.87 21.07
C PRO A 684 -55.72 -5.56 20.59
N GLU A 685 -55.63 -4.54 21.44
CA GLU A 685 -54.96 -3.28 21.10
C GLU A 685 -53.44 -3.45 20.95
N GLN A 686 -52.83 -4.27 21.81
CA GLN A 686 -51.39 -4.57 21.75
C GLN A 686 -51.06 -5.45 20.55
N HIS A 687 -51.94 -6.40 20.21
CA HIS A 687 -51.84 -7.18 18.98
C HIS A 687 -51.88 -6.27 17.73
N ALA A 688 -52.86 -5.37 17.66
CA ALA A 688 -52.97 -4.42 16.54
C ALA A 688 -51.74 -3.52 16.41
N LEU A 689 -51.16 -3.10 17.54
CA LEU A 689 -49.95 -2.29 17.56
C LEU A 689 -48.71 -3.08 17.15
N PHE A 690 -48.57 -4.34 17.59
CA PHE A 690 -47.52 -5.25 17.16
C PHE A 690 -47.58 -5.46 15.63
N ALA A 691 -48.77 -5.78 15.12
CA ALA A 691 -49.02 -5.95 13.68
C ALA A 691 -48.68 -4.67 12.89
N ARG A 692 -49.11 -3.50 13.38
CA ARG A 692 -48.77 -2.20 12.78
C ARG A 692 -47.26 -1.96 12.77
N THR A 693 -46.57 -2.33 13.84
CA THR A 693 -45.11 -2.16 13.99
C THR A 693 -44.35 -3.02 12.98
N VAL A 694 -44.68 -4.31 12.88
CA VAL A 694 -44.09 -5.23 11.89
C VAL A 694 -44.40 -4.74 10.48
N ALA A 695 -45.64 -4.36 10.20
CA ALA A 695 -46.02 -3.85 8.89
C ALA A 695 -45.25 -2.57 8.50
N HIS A 696 -45.09 -1.65 9.46
CA HIS A 696 -44.37 -0.40 9.24
C HIS A 696 -42.88 -0.66 9.00
N VAL A 697 -42.20 -1.30 9.95
CA VAL A 697 -40.73 -1.35 10.01
C VAL A 697 -40.15 -2.50 9.18
N ILE A 698 -40.79 -3.67 9.21
CA ILE A 698 -40.27 -4.90 8.60
C ILE A 698 -40.81 -5.09 7.18
N MET A 699 -42.12 -4.93 6.98
CA MET A 699 -42.76 -5.10 5.66
C MET A 699 -42.65 -3.85 4.76
N GLY A 700 -42.11 -2.74 5.28
CA GLY A 700 -41.92 -1.50 4.52
C GLY A 700 -43.22 -0.75 4.16
N LEU A 701 -44.32 -0.99 4.89
CA LEU A 701 -45.61 -0.34 4.66
C LEU A 701 -45.77 0.98 5.44
N GLY A 702 -44.72 1.42 6.13
CA GLY A 702 -44.66 2.70 6.84
C GLY A 702 -44.69 3.92 5.94
N GLY A 703 -45.26 5.02 6.42
CA GLY A 703 -45.25 6.33 5.77
C GLY A 703 -44.67 7.43 6.66
N ASP A 704 -44.51 8.63 6.11
CA ASP A 704 -43.87 9.77 6.80
C ASP A 704 -44.73 10.35 7.95
N SER A 705 -45.98 9.87 8.09
CA SER A 705 -46.91 10.23 9.16
C SER A 705 -47.86 9.08 9.43
N ASP A 706 -48.53 9.06 10.59
CA ASP A 706 -49.53 8.03 10.91
C ASP A 706 -50.67 7.96 9.90
N LYS A 707 -51.02 9.09 9.29
CA LYS A 707 -52.02 9.14 8.22
C LYS A 707 -51.53 8.46 6.95
N ASP A 708 -50.28 8.71 6.55
CA ASP A 708 -49.67 8.05 5.39
C ASP A 708 -49.56 6.54 5.63
N THR A 709 -49.05 6.13 6.79
CA THR A 709 -49.01 4.72 7.21
C THR A 709 -50.40 4.08 7.17
N ALA A 710 -51.43 4.75 7.69
CA ALA A 710 -52.81 4.23 7.64
C ALA A 710 -53.31 4.04 6.19
N VAL A 711 -53.03 4.99 5.30
CA VAL A 711 -53.40 4.89 3.87
C VAL A 711 -52.69 3.73 3.20
N ARG A 712 -51.40 3.51 3.48
CA ARG A 712 -50.62 2.39 2.92
C ARG A 712 -51.13 1.04 3.41
N LEU A 713 -51.43 0.92 4.70
CA LEU A 713 -52.00 -0.30 5.29
C LEU A 713 -53.41 -0.59 4.73
N GLU A 714 -54.24 0.44 4.58
CA GLU A 714 -55.57 0.31 3.95
C GLU A 714 -55.46 -0.15 2.49
N ALA A 715 -54.52 0.43 1.73
CA ALA A 715 -54.28 0.06 0.33
C ALA A 715 -53.75 -1.38 0.17
N ARG A 716 -52.94 -1.86 1.12
CA ARG A 716 -52.41 -3.23 1.14
C ARG A 716 -53.48 -4.26 1.56
N GLY A 717 -54.38 -3.90 2.47
CA GLY A 717 -55.41 -4.79 3.01
C GLY A 717 -54.98 -5.57 4.27
N PRO A 718 -55.87 -6.41 4.87
CA PRO A 718 -55.65 -7.07 6.16
C PRO A 718 -54.44 -8.00 6.19
N ILE A 719 -53.51 -7.80 7.13
CA ILE A 719 -52.31 -8.64 7.32
C ILE A 719 -52.65 -9.73 8.34
N SER A 720 -52.42 -10.99 7.97
CA SER A 720 -52.65 -12.14 8.85
C SER A 720 -51.51 -12.33 9.85
N ASP A 721 -51.77 -13.06 10.95
CA ASP A 721 -50.75 -13.40 11.95
C ASP A 721 -49.65 -14.27 11.33
N GLU A 722 -50.02 -15.16 10.40
CA GLU A 722 -49.08 -15.94 9.61
C GLU A 722 -48.13 -15.02 8.82
N GLU A 723 -48.64 -13.99 8.15
CA GLU A 723 -47.81 -13.04 7.40
C GLU A 723 -46.89 -12.21 8.30
N ILE A 724 -47.32 -11.88 9.52
CA ILE A 724 -46.50 -11.15 10.50
C ILE A 724 -45.32 -12.02 10.97
N VAL A 725 -45.61 -13.26 11.36
CA VAL A 725 -44.60 -14.23 11.80
C VAL A 725 -43.65 -14.56 10.65
N ASP A 726 -44.20 -14.79 9.46
CA ASP A 726 -43.41 -15.09 8.28
C ASP A 726 -42.47 -13.94 7.91
N ALA A 727 -42.93 -12.69 8.00
CA ALA A 727 -42.08 -11.51 7.74
C ALA A 727 -40.89 -11.45 8.70
N LEU A 728 -41.12 -11.63 10.01
CA LEU A 728 -40.07 -11.61 11.02
C LEU A 728 -39.08 -12.77 10.86
N ALA A 729 -39.59 -14.00 10.74
CA ALA A 729 -38.75 -15.18 10.59
C ALA A 729 -37.92 -15.13 9.31
N THR A 730 -38.50 -14.67 8.20
CA THR A 730 -37.78 -14.54 6.92
C THR A 730 -36.63 -13.53 7.01
N VAL A 731 -36.82 -12.38 7.67
CA VAL A 731 -35.73 -11.40 7.86
C VAL A 731 -34.63 -11.99 8.72
N LEU A 732 -34.96 -12.67 9.82
CA LEU A 732 -33.97 -13.30 10.70
C LEU A 732 -33.21 -14.44 9.99
N GLU A 733 -33.89 -15.29 9.23
CA GLU A 733 -33.27 -16.35 8.40
C GLU A 733 -32.33 -15.75 7.35
N GLN A 734 -32.76 -14.70 6.65
CA GLN A 734 -31.94 -14.03 5.64
C GLN A 734 -30.71 -13.37 6.26
N GLU A 735 -30.85 -12.67 7.39
CA GLU A 735 -29.71 -12.03 8.05
C GLU A 735 -28.79 -13.05 8.73
N SER A 736 -29.31 -14.19 9.22
CA SER A 736 -28.49 -15.32 9.66
C SER A 736 -27.61 -15.83 8.52
N PHE A 737 -28.19 -16.05 7.33
CA PHE A 737 -27.43 -16.40 6.14
C PHE A 737 -26.43 -15.31 5.75
N ASN A 738 -26.84 -14.03 5.74
CA ASN A 738 -25.96 -12.92 5.41
C ASN A 738 -24.76 -12.84 6.35
N HIS A 739 -24.94 -13.05 7.65
CA HIS A 739 -23.85 -12.96 8.63
C HIS A 739 -22.88 -14.15 8.59
N LYS A 740 -23.32 -15.34 8.12
CA LYS A 740 -22.53 -16.58 8.23
C LYS A 740 -22.25 -17.29 6.90
N GLY A 741 -23.24 -17.44 6.03
CA GLY A 741 -23.18 -18.27 4.82
C GLY A 741 -23.03 -17.50 3.50
N LEU A 742 -23.15 -16.17 3.48
CA LEU A 742 -22.95 -15.39 2.27
C LEU A 742 -21.48 -15.43 1.81
N GLN A 743 -21.28 -15.65 0.51
CA GLN A 743 -19.99 -15.55 -0.16
C GLN A 743 -20.03 -14.46 -1.24
N PRO A 744 -19.71 -13.19 -0.90
CA PRO A 744 -19.92 -12.06 -1.78
C PRO A 744 -18.93 -12.00 -2.97
N ILE A 745 -17.74 -12.59 -2.83
CA ILE A 745 -16.65 -12.56 -3.82
C ILE A 745 -16.22 -14.00 -4.06
N ASP A 746 -15.96 -14.37 -5.32
CA ASP A 746 -15.39 -15.68 -5.66
C ASP A 746 -13.96 -15.85 -5.11
N GLY A 747 -13.55 -17.10 -4.89
CA GLY A 747 -12.23 -17.43 -4.35
C GLY A 747 -12.02 -17.10 -2.87
N ARG A 748 -13.06 -16.69 -2.16
CA ARG A 748 -13.06 -16.46 -0.70
C ARG A 748 -13.96 -17.47 0.00
N LEU A 749 -13.70 -17.71 1.29
CA LEU A 749 -14.58 -18.56 2.10
C LEU A 749 -15.97 -17.90 2.24
N ASP A 750 -16.99 -18.73 2.41
CA ASP A 750 -18.35 -18.34 2.77
C ASP A 750 -18.40 -18.01 4.27
N ASN A 751 -17.84 -16.87 4.63
CA ASN A 751 -17.78 -16.42 6.01
C ASN A 751 -18.82 -15.34 6.35
N GLY A 752 -19.70 -15.00 5.40
CA GLY A 752 -20.74 -13.99 5.53
C GLY A 752 -20.37 -12.65 4.90
N GLN A 753 -21.23 -11.66 5.11
CA GLN A 753 -21.08 -10.30 4.64
C GLN A 753 -19.80 -9.63 5.16
N CYS A 754 -19.40 -8.55 4.50
CA CYS A 754 -18.24 -7.76 4.90
C CYS A 754 -18.47 -7.15 6.29
N VAL A 755 -17.44 -7.19 7.16
CA VAL A 755 -17.52 -6.62 8.52
C VAL A 755 -17.32 -5.11 8.58
N MET A 756 -16.84 -4.52 7.47
CA MET A 756 -16.45 -3.13 7.41
C MET A 756 -16.64 -2.54 6.01
N ALA A 757 -16.69 -1.22 5.95
CA ALA A 757 -16.53 -0.43 4.73
C ALA A 757 -15.52 0.69 4.96
N MET A 758 -14.87 1.16 3.90
CA MET A 758 -13.91 2.25 3.97
C MET A 758 -14.25 3.39 3.02
N ALA A 759 -14.21 4.62 3.54
CA ALA A 759 -14.27 5.84 2.75
C ALA A 759 -12.93 6.56 2.82
N ALA A 760 -12.39 6.97 1.67
CA ALA A 760 -11.02 7.44 1.56
C ALA A 760 -10.96 8.89 1.09
N HIS A 761 -10.09 9.68 1.74
CA HIS A 761 -9.55 10.90 1.16
C HIS A 761 -8.54 10.53 0.07
N THR A 762 -8.61 11.18 -1.09
CA THR A 762 -7.64 10.98 -2.18
C THR A 762 -6.19 11.17 -1.70
N GLY A 763 -5.31 10.22 -2.02
CA GLY A 763 -3.94 10.19 -1.53
C GLY A 763 -3.17 8.98 -2.05
N CYS A 764 -2.04 8.61 -1.42
CA CYS A 764 -1.36 7.37 -1.78
C CYS A 764 -2.28 6.16 -1.57
N ASN A 765 -3.00 6.13 -0.45
CA ASN A 765 -4.04 5.14 -0.12
C ASN A 765 -5.05 4.89 -1.23
N THR A 766 -5.50 5.93 -1.95
CA THR A 766 -6.45 5.73 -3.06
C THR A 766 -5.75 5.37 -4.36
N VAL A 767 -4.49 5.77 -4.56
CA VAL A 767 -3.74 5.38 -5.76
C VAL A 767 -3.46 3.89 -5.74
N TYR A 768 -2.92 3.34 -4.65
CA TYR A 768 -2.74 1.89 -4.57
C TYR A 768 -4.05 1.14 -4.24
N GLY A 769 -5.02 1.77 -3.57
CA GLY A 769 -6.30 1.15 -3.24
C GLY A 769 -7.35 1.15 -4.35
N SER A 770 -7.20 1.98 -5.39
CA SER A 770 -8.25 2.22 -6.40
C SER A 770 -7.73 2.50 -7.81
N THR A 771 -6.55 1.98 -8.17
CA THR A 771 -6.09 1.98 -9.56
C THR A 771 -6.37 0.62 -10.20
N PRO A 772 -7.27 0.52 -11.20
CA PRO A 772 -7.48 -0.70 -11.95
C PRO A 772 -6.17 -1.24 -12.55
N PRO A 773 -6.01 -2.57 -12.63
CA PRO A 773 -6.96 -3.60 -12.23
C PRO A 773 -6.81 -4.08 -10.77
N ASN A 774 -5.87 -3.53 -9.99
CA ASN A 774 -5.43 -4.14 -8.73
C ASN A 774 -6.10 -3.48 -7.51
N ASN A 775 -7.14 -4.13 -6.97
CA ASN A 775 -7.84 -3.71 -5.75
C ASN A 775 -7.41 -4.55 -4.55
N PRO A 776 -6.78 -3.98 -3.51
CA PRO A 776 -6.36 -4.76 -2.36
C PRO A 776 -7.46 -4.99 -1.30
N HIS A 777 -8.64 -4.40 -1.47
CA HIS A 777 -9.71 -4.38 -0.48
C HIS A 777 -10.78 -5.44 -0.84
N PRO A 778 -10.93 -6.53 -0.06
CA PRO A 778 -12.01 -7.51 -0.23
C PRO A 778 -13.33 -7.05 0.42
N TYR A 779 -13.46 -5.75 0.69
CA TYR A 779 -14.62 -5.10 1.32
C TYR A 779 -14.91 -3.79 0.59
N PRO A 780 -16.09 -3.18 0.77
CA PRO A 780 -16.43 -1.91 0.12
C PRO A 780 -15.40 -0.82 0.43
N TRP A 781 -14.77 -0.29 -0.63
CA TRP A 781 -13.82 0.81 -0.57
C TRP A 781 -14.24 1.90 -1.55
N MET A 782 -14.41 3.13 -1.05
CA MET A 782 -14.85 4.27 -1.86
C MET A 782 -13.85 5.42 -1.75
N ASN A 783 -13.38 5.88 -2.91
CA ASN A 783 -12.70 7.17 -3.05
C ASN A 783 -13.67 8.16 -3.69
N SER A 784 -14.09 9.19 -2.95
CA SER A 784 -14.87 10.31 -3.49
C SER A 784 -13.93 11.38 -4.03
N LEU A 785 -13.50 12.32 -3.17
CA LEU A 785 -12.56 13.39 -3.50
C LEU A 785 -11.50 13.52 -2.40
N PHE A 786 -10.60 14.50 -2.58
CA PHE A 786 -9.50 14.73 -1.66
C PHE A 786 -9.99 15.25 -0.28
N GLN A 787 -11.04 16.07 -0.28
CA GLN A 787 -11.49 16.81 0.89
C GLN A 787 -12.63 16.15 1.70
N ASP A 788 -13.36 15.18 1.15
CA ASP A 788 -14.67 14.77 1.65
C ASP A 788 -14.78 13.30 2.11
N GLY A 789 -13.67 12.55 2.15
CA GLY A 789 -13.67 11.17 2.63
C GLY A 789 -14.35 10.98 3.99
N ALA A 790 -14.14 11.90 4.93
CA ALA A 790 -14.81 11.91 6.22
C ALA A 790 -16.34 12.10 6.15
N THR A 791 -16.83 12.94 5.23
CA THR A 791 -18.26 13.16 5.04
C THR A 791 -18.92 11.91 4.46
N ILE A 792 -18.29 11.30 3.45
CA ILE A 792 -18.80 10.07 2.85
C ILE A 792 -18.79 8.91 3.85
N GLY A 793 -17.72 8.74 4.63
CA GLY A 793 -17.66 7.71 5.67
C GLY A 793 -18.72 7.92 6.75
N TRP A 794 -19.01 9.17 7.13
CA TRP A 794 -20.12 9.46 8.04
C TRP A 794 -21.47 9.05 7.44
N LEU A 795 -21.72 9.31 6.16
CA LEU A 795 -22.96 8.88 5.48
C LEU A 795 -23.11 7.35 5.44
N PHE A 796 -22.01 6.60 5.22
CA PHE A 796 -22.04 5.14 5.36
C PHE A 796 -22.41 4.73 6.79
N GLY A 797 -21.85 5.41 7.80
CA GLY A 797 -22.15 5.14 9.20
C GLY A 797 -23.64 5.31 9.52
N GLU A 798 -24.25 6.40 9.07
CA GLU A 798 -25.69 6.66 9.21
C GLU A 798 -26.53 5.61 8.47
N SER A 799 -26.14 5.25 7.24
CA SER A 799 -26.84 4.22 6.46
C SER A 799 -26.80 2.86 7.14
N PHE A 800 -25.66 2.46 7.69
CA PHE A 800 -25.52 1.19 8.40
C PHE A 800 -26.32 1.17 9.70
N MET A 801 -26.42 2.30 10.43
CA MET A 801 -27.27 2.38 11.62
C MET A 801 -28.74 2.14 11.29
N VAL A 802 -29.24 2.75 10.21
CA VAL A 802 -30.64 2.58 9.77
C VAL A 802 -30.90 1.14 9.32
N ASP A 803 -29.98 0.55 8.56
CA ASP A 803 -30.14 -0.81 8.06
C ASP A 803 -30.05 -1.85 9.19
N HIS A 804 -29.05 -1.73 10.07
CA HIS A 804 -28.87 -2.58 11.24
C HIS A 804 -30.06 -2.49 12.21
N ALA A 805 -30.63 -1.31 12.40
CA ALA A 805 -31.84 -1.15 13.20
C ALA A 805 -33.01 -1.98 12.63
N ARG A 806 -33.27 -1.85 11.32
CA ARG A 806 -34.43 -2.45 10.66
C ARG A 806 -34.30 -3.94 10.41
N ARG A 807 -33.10 -4.43 10.14
CA ARG A 807 -32.85 -5.82 9.74
C ARG A 807 -32.30 -6.69 10.86
N SER A 808 -31.65 -6.06 11.85
CA SER A 808 -30.94 -6.79 12.89
C SER A 808 -31.59 -6.58 14.26
N VAL A 809 -31.67 -5.34 14.75
CA VAL A 809 -32.07 -5.05 16.14
C VAL A 809 -33.57 -5.18 16.36
N ILE A 810 -34.39 -4.49 15.56
CA ILE A 810 -35.83 -4.44 15.76
C ILE A 810 -36.49 -5.82 15.54
N PRO A 811 -36.15 -6.60 14.49
CA PRO A 811 -36.69 -7.96 14.32
C PRO A 811 -36.37 -8.87 15.50
N GLU A 812 -35.14 -8.81 16.03
CA GLU A 812 -34.70 -9.62 17.18
C GLU A 812 -35.52 -9.26 18.43
N ARG A 813 -35.67 -7.96 18.73
CA ARG A 813 -36.49 -7.48 19.85
C ARG A 813 -37.97 -7.83 19.72
N LEU A 814 -38.54 -7.75 18.52
CA LEU A 814 -39.93 -8.11 18.25
C LEU A 814 -40.14 -9.63 18.41
N ALA A 815 -39.19 -10.44 17.97
CA ALA A 815 -39.20 -11.88 18.18
C ALA A 815 -39.15 -12.21 19.68
N ASP A 816 -38.23 -11.59 20.42
CA ASP A 816 -38.12 -11.76 21.89
C ASP A 816 -39.42 -11.36 22.60
N THR A 817 -39.99 -10.22 22.23
CA THR A 817 -41.23 -9.73 22.82
C THR A 817 -42.40 -10.69 22.55
N LEU A 818 -42.50 -11.23 21.33
CA LEU A 818 -43.59 -12.15 20.97
C LEU A 818 -43.45 -13.52 21.64
N MET A 819 -42.21 -14.01 21.80
CA MET A 819 -41.93 -15.31 22.39
C MET A 819 -41.84 -15.26 23.93
N ASP A 820 -41.83 -14.07 24.52
CA ASP A 820 -41.79 -13.90 25.97
C ASP A 820 -43.08 -14.38 26.65
N GLN A 821 -42.94 -15.42 27.47
CA GLN A 821 -44.03 -16.01 28.24
C GLN A 821 -44.44 -15.18 29.48
N THR A 822 -43.73 -14.08 29.78
CA THR A 822 -44.07 -13.19 30.91
C THR A 822 -45.14 -12.14 30.58
N GLY A 823 -45.54 -12.04 29.31
CA GLY A 823 -46.62 -11.14 28.85
C GLY A 823 -46.14 -9.75 28.42
N ALA A 824 -44.88 -9.58 28.06
CA ALA A 824 -44.39 -8.36 27.43
C ALA A 824 -45.08 -8.14 26.06
N SER A 825 -45.34 -6.88 25.73
CA SER A 825 -46.00 -6.48 24.47
C SER A 825 -45.48 -5.14 24.00
N VAL A 826 -45.52 -4.88 22.69
CA VAL A 826 -45.16 -3.58 22.12
C VAL A 826 -46.11 -2.48 22.63
N THR A 827 -45.53 -1.38 23.12
CA THR A 827 -46.26 -0.17 23.55
C THR A 827 -46.23 0.93 22.48
N GLU A 828 -47.05 1.98 22.64
CA GLU A 828 -47.03 3.15 21.75
C GLU A 828 -45.66 3.85 21.72
N GLN A 829 -44.96 3.84 22.86
CA GLN A 829 -43.59 4.36 22.94
C GLN A 829 -42.63 3.47 22.14
N ASP A 830 -42.75 2.14 22.23
CA ASP A 830 -41.92 1.22 21.45
C ASP A 830 -42.16 1.38 19.94
N TYR A 831 -43.42 1.54 19.51
CA TYR A 831 -43.74 1.84 18.11
C TYR A 831 -43.09 3.16 17.64
N TYR A 832 -43.18 4.22 18.46
CA TYR A 832 -42.53 5.49 18.16
C TYR A 832 -41.00 5.34 18.07
N ASP A 833 -40.40 4.65 19.04
CA ASP A 833 -38.96 4.43 19.13
C ASP A 833 -38.44 3.57 17.98
N TYR A 834 -39.16 2.51 17.58
CA TYR A 834 -38.77 1.64 16.46
C TYR A 834 -38.95 2.32 15.10
N THR A 835 -39.89 3.25 14.95
CA THR A 835 -40.07 4.03 13.72
C THR A 835 -39.08 5.20 13.59
N HIS A 836 -38.51 5.66 14.71
CA HIS A 836 -37.50 6.73 14.77
C HIS A 836 -36.15 6.24 15.33
N PHE A 837 -35.85 4.96 15.09
CA PHE A 837 -34.77 4.27 15.79
C PHE A 837 -33.41 4.89 15.47
N SER A 838 -32.58 5.05 16.51
CA SER A 838 -31.22 5.59 16.41
C SER A 838 -30.28 4.89 17.38
N ASP A 839 -28.98 5.17 17.27
CA ASP A 839 -27.95 4.65 18.16
C ASP A 839 -28.19 4.97 19.66
N ASN A 840 -28.99 5.98 19.97
CA ASN A 840 -29.37 6.31 21.34
C ASN A 840 -30.24 5.24 22.01
N LEU A 841 -30.98 4.44 21.22
CA LEU A 841 -31.89 3.39 21.70
C LEU A 841 -31.25 1.99 21.66
N MET A 842 -30.05 1.89 21.10
CA MET A 842 -29.32 0.63 21.02
C MET A 842 -28.64 0.30 22.35
N THR A 843 -28.60 -0.98 22.72
CA THR A 843 -27.77 -1.47 23.84
C THR A 843 -26.28 -1.42 23.48
N ASP A 844 -25.39 -1.68 24.43
CA ASP A 844 -23.95 -1.73 24.13
C ASP A 844 -23.62 -2.89 23.18
N ASP A 845 -24.25 -4.05 23.36
CA ASP A 845 -24.01 -5.21 22.49
C ASP A 845 -24.54 -4.98 21.06
N GLU A 846 -25.71 -4.34 20.92
CA GLU A 846 -26.24 -3.97 19.60
C GLU A 846 -25.34 -2.97 18.85
N ILE A 847 -24.64 -2.08 19.58
CA ILE A 847 -23.62 -1.18 19.00
C ILE A 847 -22.34 -1.93 18.63
N LYS A 848 -21.91 -2.92 19.42
CA LYS A 848 -20.74 -3.74 19.08
C LYS A 848 -20.99 -4.52 17.79
N GLU A 849 -22.20 -5.02 17.59
CA GLU A 849 -22.65 -5.75 16.41
C GLU A 849 -22.88 -4.87 15.17
N LEU A 850 -22.92 -3.54 15.32
CA LEU A 850 -23.13 -2.61 14.21
C LEU A 850 -21.93 -2.64 13.22
N PRO A 851 -22.13 -2.72 11.89
CA PRO A 851 -21.03 -2.71 10.93
C PRO A 851 -20.15 -1.46 11.06
N LYS A 852 -18.82 -1.62 10.95
CA LYS A 852 -17.85 -0.55 11.20
C LYS A 852 -17.45 0.17 9.91
N VAL A 853 -17.41 1.50 9.95
CA VAL A 853 -16.90 2.33 8.85
C VAL A 853 -15.55 2.91 9.23
N TRP A 854 -14.56 2.75 8.35
CA TRP A 854 -13.27 3.40 8.48
C TRP A 854 -13.12 4.55 7.47
N ILE A 855 -12.81 5.73 7.97
CA ILE A 855 -12.35 6.87 7.16
C ILE A 855 -10.83 6.80 7.08
N VAL A 856 -10.28 6.79 5.86
CA VAL A 856 -8.85 6.64 5.62
C VAL A 856 -8.31 7.86 4.87
N GLY A 857 -7.14 8.38 5.27
CA GLY A 857 -6.50 9.43 4.50
C GLY A 857 -5.08 9.73 4.95
N GLY A 858 -4.30 10.33 4.04
CA GLY A 858 -3.00 10.90 4.38
C GLY A 858 -3.12 12.21 5.16
N ASP A 859 -1.98 12.69 5.65
CA ASP A 859 -1.91 13.94 6.42
C ASP A 859 -2.42 15.18 5.64
N GLY A 860 -2.28 15.22 4.31
CA GLY A 860 -2.85 16.30 3.51
C GLY A 860 -4.37 16.28 3.38
N GLY A 861 -4.94 15.08 3.22
CA GLY A 861 -6.39 14.92 3.07
C GLY A 861 -7.12 15.21 4.38
N MET A 862 -6.60 14.69 5.49
CA MET A 862 -7.27 14.78 6.79
C MET A 862 -6.77 15.94 7.66
N GLY A 863 -5.51 16.35 7.52
CA GLY A 863 -4.87 17.41 8.30
C GLY A 863 -5.01 18.80 7.71
N ASP A 864 -5.20 18.92 6.39
CA ASP A 864 -5.26 20.20 5.68
C ASP A 864 -6.63 20.40 5.01
N ILE A 865 -6.79 19.98 3.74
CA ILE A 865 -7.94 20.34 2.90
C ILE A 865 -9.27 19.79 3.43
N GLY A 866 -9.27 18.58 3.99
CA GLY A 866 -10.44 17.92 4.57
C GLY A 866 -10.58 18.09 6.08
N TYR A 867 -9.68 18.83 6.74
CA TYR A 867 -9.66 18.94 8.20
C TYR A 867 -10.99 19.45 8.80
N GLN A 868 -11.67 20.37 8.10
CA GLN A 868 -12.99 20.84 8.55
C GLN A 868 -14.01 19.68 8.62
N ASN A 869 -14.01 18.79 7.63
CA ASN A 869 -14.92 17.65 7.58
C ASN A 869 -14.55 16.61 8.62
N VAL A 870 -13.26 16.32 8.79
CA VAL A 870 -12.76 15.42 9.85
C VAL A 870 -13.14 15.97 11.24
N SER A 871 -12.90 17.26 11.48
CA SER A 871 -13.27 17.95 12.72
C SER A 871 -14.77 17.84 13.03
N LYS A 872 -15.63 18.07 12.02
CA LYS A 872 -17.08 17.92 12.16
C LYS A 872 -17.47 16.48 12.46
N MET A 873 -16.90 15.52 11.75
CA MET A 873 -17.16 14.09 11.90
C MET A 873 -16.78 13.60 13.30
N VAL A 874 -15.58 13.94 13.79
CA VAL A 874 -15.13 13.62 15.16
C VAL A 874 -16.10 14.18 16.21
N LEU A 875 -16.57 15.42 16.02
CA LEU A 875 -17.55 16.04 16.92
C LEU A 875 -18.94 15.37 16.88
N GLN A 876 -19.34 14.75 15.76
CA GLN A 876 -20.61 14.00 15.71
C GLN A 876 -20.56 12.70 16.52
N ASN A 877 -19.36 12.18 16.80
CA ASN A 877 -19.11 11.06 17.70
C ASN A 877 -19.95 9.79 17.44
N ARG A 878 -20.20 9.46 16.16
CA ARG A 878 -20.98 8.26 15.80
C ARG A 878 -20.26 6.97 16.18
N PRO A 879 -20.98 5.96 16.72
CA PRO A 879 -20.38 4.78 17.36
C PRO A 879 -19.69 3.83 16.38
N ASN A 880 -20.17 3.74 15.14
CA ASN A 880 -19.59 2.86 14.11
C ASN A 880 -18.60 3.56 13.18
N VAL A 881 -18.31 4.85 13.35
CA VAL A 881 -17.40 5.57 12.46
C VAL A 881 -16.05 5.75 13.13
N LYS A 882 -15.01 5.17 12.53
CA LYS A 882 -13.61 5.26 12.95
C LYS A 882 -12.80 5.93 11.84
N ALA A 883 -11.72 6.59 12.20
CA ALA A 883 -10.87 7.30 11.26
C ALA A 883 -9.40 6.99 11.52
N VAL A 884 -8.62 6.78 10.45
CA VAL A 884 -7.17 6.62 10.50
C VAL A 884 -6.49 7.62 9.57
N MET A 885 -5.63 8.45 10.16
CA MET A 885 -4.71 9.30 9.43
C MET A 885 -3.33 8.63 9.29
N LEU A 886 -2.97 8.36 8.04
CA LEU A 886 -1.68 7.83 7.62
C LEU A 886 -0.70 9.00 7.48
N ASP A 887 -0.04 9.38 8.56
CA ASP A 887 0.78 10.59 8.65
C ASP A 887 2.17 10.37 8.04
N THR A 888 2.30 10.68 6.74
CA THR A 888 3.60 10.69 6.06
C THR A 888 4.34 12.02 6.25
N GLN A 889 3.70 13.02 6.84
CA GLN A 889 4.19 14.37 7.06
C GLN A 889 4.56 15.14 5.78
N VAL A 890 4.07 14.69 4.62
CA VAL A 890 4.23 15.33 3.30
C VAL A 890 3.07 14.87 2.41
N TYR A 891 2.79 15.59 1.34
CA TYR A 891 1.87 15.10 0.31
C TYR A 891 2.60 14.09 -0.55
N SER A 892 2.64 12.86 -0.05
CA SER A 892 3.40 11.79 -0.67
C SER A 892 3.02 11.59 -2.13
N ASN A 893 1.72 11.56 -2.46
CA ASN A 893 1.27 11.21 -3.81
C ASN A 893 1.74 12.20 -4.89
N THR A 894 1.70 13.49 -4.57
CA THR A 894 1.92 14.58 -5.53
C THR A 894 3.38 15.02 -5.62
N GLY A 895 4.32 14.25 -5.06
CA GLY A 895 5.76 14.48 -5.14
C GLY A 895 6.40 15.11 -3.90
N GLY A 896 5.77 14.96 -2.73
CA GLY A 896 6.38 15.34 -1.46
C GLY A 896 6.24 16.83 -1.10
N GLN A 897 5.14 17.49 -1.50
CA GLN A 897 4.85 18.85 -1.04
C GLN A 897 4.66 18.90 0.48
N ASN A 898 4.82 20.09 1.07
CA ASN A 898 4.57 20.29 2.49
C ASN A 898 3.06 20.21 2.82
N SER A 899 2.75 19.55 3.93
CA SER A 899 1.47 19.59 4.64
C SER A 899 1.59 20.40 5.93
N ASP A 900 0.48 20.62 6.65
CA ASP A 900 0.56 21.16 8.01
C ASP A 900 1.23 20.18 8.98
N SER A 901 1.21 18.88 8.68
CA SER A 901 1.94 17.83 9.41
C SER A 901 3.44 17.80 9.12
N THR A 902 3.95 18.54 8.12
CA THR A 902 5.39 18.58 7.83
C THR A 902 6.18 19.24 8.97
N PRO A 903 7.32 18.66 9.43
CA PRO A 903 8.23 19.29 10.40
C PRO A 903 8.74 20.67 9.98
N MET A 904 9.24 21.47 10.93
CA MET A 904 9.85 22.80 10.68
C MET A 904 11.05 22.79 9.71
N LEU A 905 11.60 21.63 9.39
CA LEU A 905 12.69 21.51 8.42
C LEU A 905 12.17 21.52 6.98
N GLY A 906 10.86 21.39 6.78
CA GLY A 906 10.22 21.25 5.48
C GLY A 906 10.34 19.84 4.90
N GLY A 907 9.79 19.69 3.70
CA GLY A 907 9.94 18.54 2.82
C GLY A 907 10.83 18.86 1.62
N SER A 908 10.86 17.94 0.65
CA SER A 908 11.68 18.05 -0.54
C SER A 908 11.24 19.20 -1.46
N ASP A 909 9.94 19.46 -1.56
CA ASP A 909 9.35 20.44 -2.46
C ASP A 909 8.75 21.67 -1.72
N MET A 910 8.63 22.80 -2.41
CA MET A 910 8.12 24.11 -1.96
C MET A 910 8.96 24.91 -0.94
N ASN A 911 9.57 24.28 0.07
CA ASN A 911 10.32 24.98 1.14
C ASN A 911 11.64 24.28 1.53
N SER A 912 12.45 23.86 0.56
CA SER A 912 13.74 23.20 0.84
C SER A 912 14.77 24.19 1.40
N PHE A 913 15.50 23.81 2.45
CA PHE A 913 16.61 24.61 2.99
C PHE A 913 17.71 24.86 1.95
N GLY A 914 18.15 26.11 1.82
CA GLY A 914 19.19 26.54 0.89
C GLY A 914 19.76 27.91 1.22
N ALA A 915 20.60 28.47 0.34
CA ALA A 915 21.27 29.75 0.58
C ALA A 915 20.30 30.93 0.80
N ALA A 916 19.11 30.88 0.19
CA ALA A 916 18.11 31.95 0.24
C ALA A 916 16.96 31.70 1.24
N THR A 917 16.81 30.49 1.77
CA THR A 917 15.67 30.12 2.64
C THR A 917 16.09 29.12 3.71
N GLN A 918 15.55 29.29 4.93
CA GLN A 918 15.78 28.41 6.07
C GLN A 918 14.80 27.22 6.11
N GLY A 919 13.94 27.07 5.08
CA GLY A 919 12.90 26.05 5.01
C GLY A 919 11.57 26.47 5.66
N LYS A 920 10.77 25.51 6.14
CA LYS A 920 9.44 25.76 6.74
C LYS A 920 9.55 26.51 8.07
N ALA A 921 9.15 27.78 8.12
CA ALA A 921 9.29 28.60 9.33
C ALA A 921 8.18 28.42 10.40
N VAL A 922 7.19 27.55 10.15
CA VAL A 922 6.04 27.34 11.02
C VAL A 922 6.07 25.95 11.67
N GLU A 923 5.52 25.85 12.88
CA GLU A 923 5.46 24.60 13.64
C GLU A 923 4.59 23.54 12.93
N LYS A 924 4.87 22.25 13.17
CA LYS A 924 4.01 21.16 12.68
C LYS A 924 2.69 21.18 13.48
N LYS A 925 1.55 21.09 12.77
CA LYS A 925 0.23 20.84 13.36
C LYS A 925 0.18 19.43 13.97
N THR A 926 -0.22 19.34 15.24
CA THR A 926 -0.44 18.08 15.95
C THR A 926 -1.91 17.68 15.84
N VAL A 927 -2.32 17.16 14.66
CA VAL A 927 -3.72 16.93 14.29
C VAL A 927 -4.50 16.14 15.34
N ALA A 928 -4.03 14.96 15.76
CA ALA A 928 -4.72 14.18 16.80
C ALA A 928 -4.90 14.97 18.11
N GLU A 929 -3.89 15.74 18.54
CA GLU A 929 -3.96 16.52 19.77
C GLU A 929 -5.01 17.64 19.72
N THR A 930 -5.38 18.14 18.53
CA THR A 930 -6.44 19.14 18.41
C THR A 930 -7.81 18.60 18.81
N PHE A 931 -8.04 17.29 18.65
CA PHE A 931 -9.29 16.64 19.06
C PHE A 931 -9.37 16.36 20.56
N LEU A 932 -8.28 16.58 21.30
CA LEU A 932 -8.32 16.54 22.75
C LEU A 932 -9.07 17.75 23.32
N ALA A 933 -9.18 18.87 22.59
CA ALA A 933 -9.75 20.11 23.11
C ALA A 933 -10.89 20.66 22.24
N GLY A 934 -12.13 20.56 22.73
CA GLY A 934 -13.30 21.18 22.09
C GLY A 934 -14.14 20.26 21.19
N HIS A 935 -13.81 18.97 21.11
CA HIS A 935 -14.49 17.98 20.24
C HIS A 935 -15.38 16.98 20.98
N GLY A 936 -15.73 17.26 22.24
CA GLY A 936 -16.51 16.34 23.08
C GLY A 936 -15.64 15.22 23.63
N SER A 937 -16.13 13.97 23.54
CA SER A 937 -15.46 12.79 24.11
C SER A 937 -15.09 11.75 23.04
N PRO A 938 -14.37 12.07 21.96
CA PRO A 938 -13.93 11.05 21.00
C PRO A 938 -12.82 10.18 21.60
N PHE A 939 -12.68 8.93 21.14
CA PHE A 939 -11.47 8.16 21.34
C PHE A 939 -10.39 8.70 20.40
N VAL A 940 -9.23 9.11 20.92
CA VAL A 940 -8.16 9.71 20.10
C VAL A 940 -6.84 9.04 20.40
N SER A 941 -6.09 8.66 19.39
CA SER A 941 -4.74 8.13 19.61
C SER A 941 -3.74 8.56 18.55
N GLN A 942 -2.49 8.73 18.98
CA GLN A 942 -1.32 8.75 18.10
C GLN A 942 -0.49 7.51 18.44
N ILE A 943 -0.37 6.59 17.50
CA ILE A 943 0.19 5.25 17.72
C ILE A 943 1.29 4.93 16.70
N SER A 944 2.15 3.95 17.03
CA SER A 944 3.26 3.55 16.16
C SER A 944 3.32 2.03 16.00
N ILE A 945 3.49 1.56 14.76
CA ILE A 945 3.69 0.14 14.47
C ILE A 945 4.97 -0.43 15.12
N ALA A 946 5.93 0.44 15.47
CA ALA A 946 7.10 0.06 16.27
C ALA A 946 6.76 -0.44 17.68
N ASN A 947 5.52 -0.23 18.13
CA ASN A 947 4.96 -0.79 19.35
C ASN A 947 3.73 -1.64 19.03
N ALA A 948 3.92 -2.70 18.23
CA ALA A 948 2.85 -3.55 17.74
C ALA A 948 1.81 -3.95 18.81
N PRO A 949 2.18 -4.35 20.05
CA PRO A 949 1.18 -4.64 21.09
C PRO A 949 0.25 -3.47 21.41
N LYS A 950 0.80 -2.27 21.66
CA LYS A 950 0.00 -1.08 21.98
C LYS A 950 -0.79 -0.61 20.77
N PHE A 951 -0.19 -0.71 19.57
CA PHE A 951 -0.81 -0.38 18.30
C PHE A 951 -2.07 -1.21 18.05
N PHE A 952 -1.99 -2.55 18.12
CA PHE A 952 -3.17 -3.41 17.99
C PHE A 952 -4.19 -3.15 19.11
N ARG A 953 -3.74 -2.95 20.35
CA ARG A 953 -4.67 -2.69 21.46
C ARG A 953 -5.46 -1.41 21.27
N ALA A 954 -4.83 -0.32 20.81
CA ALA A 954 -5.52 0.94 20.55
C ALA A 954 -6.55 0.83 19.42
N ILE A 955 -6.27 0.06 18.36
CA ILE A 955 -7.25 -0.23 17.31
C ILE A 955 -8.45 -0.97 17.90
N LEU A 956 -8.19 -2.01 18.71
CA LEU A 956 -9.24 -2.82 19.32
C LEU A 956 -10.10 -2.03 20.31
N ASP A 957 -9.48 -1.24 21.19
CA ASP A 957 -10.20 -0.35 22.12
C ASP A 957 -11.03 0.69 21.36
N SER A 958 -10.53 1.19 20.22
CA SER A 958 -11.29 2.09 19.36
C SER A 958 -12.49 1.41 18.70
N LEU A 959 -12.40 0.12 18.36
CA LEU A 959 -13.50 -0.66 17.79
C LEU A 959 -14.61 -0.92 18.82
N GLU A 960 -14.21 -1.22 20.06
CA GLU A 960 -15.11 -1.43 21.22
C GLU A 960 -15.80 -0.11 21.65
N TYR A 961 -15.12 1.02 21.47
CA TYR A 961 -15.62 2.32 21.92
C TYR A 961 -16.95 2.71 21.26
N ARG A 962 -17.96 3.06 22.09
CA ARG A 962 -19.32 3.52 21.72
C ARG A 962 -19.35 4.97 21.20
N GLY A 963 -18.37 5.35 20.40
CA GLY A 963 -18.28 6.67 19.78
C GLY A 963 -17.24 6.68 18.66
N THR A 964 -16.91 7.86 18.15
CA THR A 964 -15.91 7.99 17.10
C THR A 964 -14.50 7.75 17.63
N GLY A 965 -13.73 6.98 16.86
CA GLY A 965 -12.29 6.83 17.06
C GLY A 965 -11.50 7.59 16.00
N PHE A 966 -10.50 8.37 16.41
CA PHE A 966 -9.51 8.98 15.52
C PHE A 966 -8.11 8.48 15.86
N LEU A 967 -7.48 7.78 14.91
CA LEU A 967 -6.15 7.22 15.03
C LEU A 967 -5.21 7.97 14.09
N GLN A 968 -4.08 8.47 14.59
CA GLN A 968 -2.99 9.00 13.79
C GLN A 968 -1.79 8.05 13.90
N CYS A 969 -1.28 7.57 12.77
CA CYS A 969 -0.06 6.76 12.75
C CYS A 969 0.98 7.39 11.83
N PHE A 970 2.20 7.60 12.34
CA PHE A 970 3.31 7.97 11.46
C PHE A 970 3.58 6.81 10.49
N THR A 971 3.69 7.14 9.20
CA THR A 971 3.92 6.17 8.13
C THR A 971 5.09 6.64 7.29
N THR A 972 6.11 5.81 7.18
CA THR A 972 7.32 6.16 6.41
C THR A 972 7.01 6.12 4.92
N CYS A 973 7.44 7.17 4.20
CA CYS A 973 7.39 7.24 2.75
C CYS A 973 8.81 7.12 2.20
N GLN A 974 9.17 5.94 1.70
CA GLN A 974 10.51 5.62 1.19
C GLN A 974 11.05 6.70 0.24
N PRO A 975 10.36 7.07 -0.86
CA PRO A 975 10.89 8.04 -1.81
C PRO A 975 11.00 9.45 -1.21
N GLU A 976 9.97 9.91 -0.48
CA GLU A 976 9.91 11.31 -0.04
C GLU A 976 10.72 11.59 1.23
N HIS A 977 10.92 10.58 2.08
CA HIS A 977 11.82 10.67 3.24
C HIS A 977 13.26 10.35 2.83
N GLY A 978 13.44 9.66 1.70
CA GLY A 978 14.73 9.22 1.17
C GLY A 978 15.41 8.20 2.08
N VAL A 979 14.66 7.14 2.40
CA VAL A 979 15.11 6.00 3.22
C VAL A 979 15.00 4.70 2.42
N ALA A 980 15.71 3.65 2.84
CA ALA A 980 15.66 2.34 2.18
C ALA A 980 14.28 1.66 2.36
N ASP A 981 13.98 0.69 1.49
CA ASP A 981 12.65 0.10 1.40
C ASP A 981 12.26 -0.68 2.68
N ASP A 982 13.22 -1.21 3.44
CA ASP A 982 13.01 -1.95 4.69
C ASP A 982 12.86 -1.08 5.95
N MET A 983 12.98 0.25 5.83
CA MET A 983 13.17 1.15 6.97
C MET A 983 11.89 1.63 7.68
N ALA A 984 10.71 1.20 7.25
CA ALA A 984 9.45 1.75 7.77
C ALA A 984 9.28 1.55 9.29
N LEU A 985 9.56 0.35 9.81
CA LEU A 985 9.47 0.04 11.24
C LEU A 985 10.46 0.85 12.08
N ASP A 986 11.71 0.87 11.62
CA ASP A 986 12.81 1.60 12.24
C ASP A 986 12.53 3.10 12.30
N GLN A 987 12.02 3.70 11.21
CA GLN A 987 11.70 5.11 11.18
C GLN A 987 10.48 5.44 12.05
N ALA A 988 9.47 4.56 12.11
CA ALA A 988 8.37 4.70 13.05
C ALA A 988 8.84 4.67 14.51
N GLN A 989 9.85 3.86 14.84
CA GLN A 989 10.49 3.86 16.16
C GLN A 989 11.25 5.16 16.42
N ARG A 990 12.10 5.57 15.48
CA ARG A 990 12.96 6.77 15.60
C ARG A 990 12.15 8.04 15.75
N VAL A 991 11.05 8.18 15.00
CA VAL A 991 10.12 9.32 15.13
C VAL A 991 9.46 9.37 16.50
N ARG A 992 8.99 8.23 17.03
CA ARG A 992 8.40 8.15 18.37
C ARG A 992 9.43 8.53 19.44
N ASP A 993 10.58 7.86 19.41
CA ASP A 993 11.61 7.99 20.45
C ASP A 993 12.27 9.37 20.46
N SER A 994 12.27 10.06 19.31
CA SER A 994 12.75 11.44 19.17
C SER A 994 11.70 12.51 19.49
N ARG A 995 10.46 12.15 19.86
CA ARG A 995 9.33 13.09 20.01
C ARG A 995 8.90 13.80 18.72
N GLY A 996 9.26 13.26 17.56
CA GLY A 996 8.75 13.73 16.27
C GLY A 996 7.23 13.48 16.12
N ALA A 997 6.78 12.31 16.58
CA ALA A 997 5.37 11.94 16.75
C ALA A 997 5.24 11.00 17.97
N PRO A 998 5.16 11.53 19.20
CA PRO A 998 5.11 10.71 20.42
C PRO A 998 3.78 9.95 20.54
N GLU A 999 3.79 8.76 21.17
CA GLU A 999 2.58 7.96 21.32
C GLU A 999 1.65 8.49 22.42
N PHE A 1000 0.34 8.52 22.18
CA PHE A 1000 -0.66 8.69 23.24
C PHE A 1000 -1.97 8.00 22.88
N VAL A 1001 -2.74 7.63 23.90
CA VAL A 1001 -4.12 7.14 23.77
C VAL A 1001 -4.98 7.92 24.74
N PHE A 1002 -5.99 8.61 24.23
CA PHE A 1002 -7.06 9.23 25.00
C PHE A 1002 -8.30 8.35 24.89
N ASN A 1003 -8.61 7.66 25.98
CA ASN A 1003 -9.80 6.81 26.07
C ASN A 1003 -10.77 7.38 27.13
N PRO A 1004 -11.88 8.02 26.69
CA PRO A 1004 -12.84 8.65 27.60
C PRO A 1004 -13.63 7.64 28.46
N THR A 1005 -13.54 6.33 28.21
CA THR A 1005 -14.18 5.32 29.07
C THR A 1005 -13.44 5.09 30.39
N LEU A 1006 -12.20 5.60 30.51
CA LEU A 1006 -11.36 5.39 31.69
C LEU A 1006 -11.55 6.44 32.78
N GLY A 1007 -12.16 7.59 32.46
CA GLY A 1007 -12.42 8.67 33.40
C GLY A 1007 -12.74 9.99 32.70
N GLU A 1008 -13.02 11.02 33.50
CA GLU A 1008 -13.43 12.36 33.02
C GLU A 1008 -12.24 13.32 32.91
N THR A 1009 -11.15 13.04 33.61
CA THR A 1009 -9.93 13.85 33.60
C THR A 1009 -8.91 13.33 32.60
N TYR A 1010 -8.00 14.19 32.14
CA TYR A 1010 -6.90 13.72 31.28
C TYR A 1010 -5.97 12.78 32.03
N GLU A 1011 -5.77 12.95 33.33
CA GLU A 1011 -4.93 12.08 34.15
C GLU A 1011 -5.44 10.63 34.18
N GLU A 1012 -6.76 10.43 34.10
CA GLU A 1012 -7.40 9.12 34.04
C GLU A 1012 -7.45 8.58 32.60
N ALA A 1013 -7.77 9.43 31.63
CA ALA A 1013 -8.10 9.02 30.27
C ALA A 1013 -6.92 9.07 29.27
N LEU A 1014 -5.85 9.82 29.54
CA LEU A 1014 -4.72 10.05 28.61
C LEU A 1014 -3.47 9.24 29.00
N ASP A 1015 -3.17 8.19 28.24
CA ASP A 1015 -1.99 7.34 28.42
C ASP A 1015 -0.85 7.68 27.44
N ILE A 1016 0.29 8.08 27.99
CA ILE A 1016 1.54 8.35 27.23
C ILE A 1016 2.67 7.34 27.49
N LYS A 1017 2.41 6.21 28.17
CA LYS A 1017 3.41 5.20 28.58
C LYS A 1017 4.09 4.46 27.42
N GLY A 1018 3.60 4.63 26.19
CA GLY A 1018 4.25 4.06 24.99
C GLY A 1018 5.60 4.70 24.67
N ASN A 1019 5.90 5.85 25.27
CA ASN A 1019 7.13 6.59 25.03
C ASN A 1019 8.23 6.22 26.05
N PRO A 1020 9.49 6.04 25.62
CA PRO A 1020 10.59 5.80 26.55
C PRO A 1020 10.90 7.04 27.39
N HIS A 1021 11.18 6.88 28.69
CA HIS A 1021 11.38 7.97 29.66
C HIS A 1021 10.28 9.06 29.61
N PRO A 1022 9.03 8.71 29.94
CA PRO A 1022 7.89 9.59 29.76
C PRO A 1022 7.89 10.83 30.67
N ASP A 1023 8.73 10.88 31.71
CA ASP A 1023 8.87 11.99 32.67
C ASP A 1023 10.02 12.97 32.34
N LYS A 1024 10.72 12.76 31.23
CA LYS A 1024 11.86 13.58 30.76
C LYS A 1024 11.57 14.20 29.39
N ASP A 1025 12.33 15.21 29.00
CA ASP A 1025 12.23 15.84 27.67
C ASP A 1025 12.60 14.85 26.56
N TRP A 1026 13.68 14.09 26.77
CA TRP A 1026 14.27 13.21 25.76
C TRP A 1026 14.58 11.82 26.31
N TYR A 1027 14.47 10.82 25.42
CA TYR A 1027 14.97 9.47 25.68
C TYR A 1027 16.50 9.49 25.86
N THR A 1028 17.02 8.70 26.79
CA THR A 1028 18.47 8.54 27.00
C THR A 1028 18.86 7.15 26.54
N THR A 1029 19.72 7.07 25.53
CA THR A 1029 20.23 5.80 25.00
C THR A 1029 21.75 5.83 24.89
N LYS A 1030 22.36 4.80 24.31
CA LYS A 1030 23.81 4.70 24.15
C LYS A 1030 24.20 4.32 22.72
N PHE A 1031 25.34 4.83 22.26
CA PHE A 1031 25.94 4.37 21.02
C PHE A 1031 26.33 2.90 21.16
N LYS A 1032 25.85 2.03 20.27
CA LYS A 1032 26.12 0.59 20.35
C LYS A 1032 27.63 0.27 20.32
N SER A 1033 28.41 1.06 19.59
CA SER A 1033 29.85 0.83 19.41
C SER A 1033 30.73 1.27 20.58
N THR A 1034 30.36 2.32 21.32
CA THR A 1034 31.19 2.90 22.40
C THR A 1034 30.58 2.76 23.79
N GLY A 1035 29.27 2.54 23.88
CA GLY A 1035 28.52 2.59 25.14
C GLY A 1035 28.31 4.00 25.70
N GLU A 1036 28.82 5.05 25.04
CA GLU A 1036 28.60 6.45 25.42
C GLU A 1036 27.10 6.78 25.39
N LYS A 1037 26.60 7.37 26.47
CA LYS A 1037 25.19 7.77 26.61
C LYS A 1037 24.95 9.12 25.95
N TYR A 1038 23.76 9.29 25.36
CA TYR A 1038 23.33 10.57 24.77
C TYR A 1038 21.81 10.74 24.85
N ARG A 1039 21.34 11.99 24.73
CA ARG A 1039 19.91 12.31 24.64
C ARG A 1039 19.42 12.18 23.19
N TYR A 1040 18.50 11.24 22.94
CA TYR A 1040 17.92 11.03 21.62
C TYR A 1040 16.83 12.07 21.31
N THR A 1041 17.21 13.06 20.51
CA THR A 1041 16.35 14.19 20.06
C THR A 1041 15.93 14.03 18.59
N VAL A 1042 15.06 14.92 18.09
CA VAL A 1042 14.73 14.96 16.65
C VAL A 1042 15.93 15.19 15.74
N ALA A 1043 17.03 15.80 16.20
CA ALA A 1043 18.26 15.90 15.40
C ALA A 1043 18.85 14.52 15.06
N HIS A 1044 18.68 13.54 15.94
CA HIS A 1044 19.17 12.17 15.73
C HIS A 1044 18.30 11.42 14.73
N TRP A 1045 16.98 11.57 14.80
CA TRP A 1045 16.06 11.04 13.79
C TRP A 1045 16.32 11.71 12.43
N CYS A 1046 16.44 13.05 12.40
CA CYS A 1046 16.67 13.78 11.16
C CYS A 1046 17.97 13.39 10.45
N ALA A 1047 18.99 12.94 11.19
CA ALA A 1047 20.22 12.40 10.62
C ALA A 1047 20.05 11.09 9.84
N THR A 1048 18.87 10.45 9.92
CA THR A 1048 18.58 9.18 9.27
C THR A 1048 17.72 9.29 8.01
N GLU A 1049 17.24 10.50 7.66
CA GLU A 1049 16.38 10.73 6.50
C GLU A 1049 17.01 11.73 5.53
N ALA A 1050 17.04 11.42 4.24
CA ALA A 1050 17.69 12.27 3.25
C ALA A 1050 17.00 13.64 3.09
N ARG A 1051 15.70 13.75 3.38
CA ARG A 1051 14.96 15.01 3.31
C ARG A 1051 15.51 16.11 4.22
N PHE A 1052 16.26 15.76 5.28
CA PHE A 1052 16.84 16.72 6.21
C PHE A 1052 18.34 16.97 6.00
N ARG A 1053 18.98 16.34 5.00
CA ARG A 1053 20.44 16.34 4.83
C ARG A 1053 21.06 17.74 4.77
N ASN A 1054 20.35 18.73 4.24
CA ASN A 1054 20.86 20.09 4.11
C ASN A 1054 20.97 20.83 5.46
N HIS A 1055 20.29 20.34 6.51
CA HIS A 1055 20.36 20.89 7.86
C HIS A 1055 21.53 20.33 8.69
N LEU A 1056 22.30 19.40 8.12
CA LEU A 1056 23.33 18.63 8.80
C LEU A 1056 24.66 18.76 8.02
N LYS A 1057 25.70 19.25 8.68
CA LYS A 1057 27.07 19.29 8.13
C LYS A 1057 27.97 18.36 8.93
N ARG A 1058 28.48 17.30 8.29
CA ARG A 1058 29.42 16.39 8.93
C ARG A 1058 30.75 17.09 9.17
N ILE A 1059 31.24 17.00 10.40
CA ILE A 1059 32.55 17.52 10.80
C ILE A 1059 33.55 16.37 10.77
N LYS A 1060 34.70 16.59 10.11
CA LYS A 1060 35.76 15.58 9.99
C LYS A 1060 36.96 15.88 10.91
N ASP A 1061 37.24 17.15 11.15
CA ASP A 1061 38.32 17.60 12.01
C ASP A 1061 37.78 17.83 13.43
N GLU A 1062 38.25 17.04 14.39
CA GLU A 1062 37.80 17.16 15.79
C GLU A 1062 38.16 18.51 16.41
N SER A 1063 39.18 19.22 15.91
CA SER A 1063 39.54 20.55 16.39
C SER A 1063 38.48 21.62 16.07
N GLU A 1064 37.62 21.38 15.07
CA GLU A 1064 36.49 22.26 14.78
C GLU A 1064 35.38 22.15 15.83
N VAL A 1065 35.30 21.02 16.54
CA VAL A 1065 34.25 20.75 17.54
C VAL A 1065 34.41 21.63 18.77
N GLU A 1066 35.65 21.99 19.15
CA GLU A 1066 35.94 22.87 20.29
C GLU A 1066 35.30 24.26 20.17
N ARG A 1067 34.98 24.70 18.94
CA ARG A 1067 34.37 26.00 18.65
C ARG A 1067 32.84 25.95 18.58
N LEU A 1068 32.24 24.77 18.71
CA LEU A 1068 30.81 24.54 18.56
C LEU A 1068 30.16 24.24 19.90
N ILE A 1069 28.87 24.55 19.98
CA ILE A 1069 28.11 24.35 21.19
C ILE A 1069 27.42 22.98 21.16
N PRO A 1070 27.58 22.11 22.18
CA PRO A 1070 26.81 20.88 22.26
C PRO A 1070 25.30 21.16 22.26
N LEU A 1071 24.53 20.37 21.50
CA LEU A 1071 23.07 20.54 21.41
C LEU A 1071 22.39 20.54 22.78
N GLU A 1072 22.80 19.64 23.69
CA GLU A 1072 22.21 19.55 25.04
C GLU A 1072 22.41 20.85 25.83
N ASN A 1073 23.60 21.45 25.74
CA ASN A 1073 23.90 22.75 26.34
C ASN A 1073 23.06 23.87 25.67
N MET A 1074 22.92 23.86 24.34
CA MET A 1074 22.06 24.83 23.64
C MET A 1074 20.60 24.72 24.09
N LEU A 1075 20.04 23.50 24.14
CA LEU A 1075 18.64 23.29 24.52
C LEU A 1075 18.35 23.75 25.95
N LEU A 1076 19.31 23.65 26.87
CA LEU A 1076 19.17 24.16 28.23
C LEU A 1076 18.99 25.68 28.26
N ARG A 1077 19.68 26.42 27.38
CA ARG A 1077 19.74 27.90 27.38
C ARG A 1077 18.59 28.59 26.64
N ILE A 1078 17.96 27.89 25.71
CA ILE A 1078 16.86 28.42 24.89
C ILE A 1078 15.51 27.92 25.39
N THR A 1079 14.52 28.81 25.43
CA THR A 1079 13.12 28.50 25.74
C THR A 1079 12.20 28.83 24.56
N GLN A 1080 10.96 28.35 24.58
CA GLN A 1080 9.98 28.77 23.56
C GLN A 1080 9.72 30.29 23.62
N GLN A 1081 9.73 30.89 24.81
CA GLN A 1081 9.57 32.34 24.96
C GLN A 1081 10.70 33.09 24.24
N ASP A 1082 11.93 32.59 24.33
CA ASP A 1082 13.05 33.17 23.58
C ASP A 1082 12.83 33.08 22.06
N VAL A 1083 12.27 31.96 21.57
CA VAL A 1083 11.92 31.78 20.15
C VAL A 1083 10.86 32.79 19.70
N VAL A 1084 9.80 32.99 20.51
CA VAL A 1084 8.71 33.95 20.24
C VAL A 1084 9.23 35.38 20.15
N HIS A 1085 10.13 35.77 21.06
CA HIS A 1085 10.74 37.09 21.05
C HIS A 1085 11.94 37.23 20.11
N ARG A 1086 12.23 36.20 19.30
CA ARG A 1086 13.33 36.17 18.32
C ARG A 1086 14.73 36.33 18.93
N ARG A 1087 14.90 36.05 20.23
CA ARG A 1087 16.18 36.18 20.94
C ARG A 1087 17.25 35.20 20.45
N GLN A 1088 16.84 34.13 19.78
CA GLN A 1088 17.74 33.21 19.06
C GLN A 1088 18.54 33.86 17.93
N LEU A 1089 18.14 35.06 17.49
CA LEU A 1089 18.83 35.83 16.45
C LEU A 1089 19.72 36.94 17.03
N ASP A 1090 19.65 37.20 18.34
CA ASP A 1090 20.41 38.24 19.03
C ASP A 1090 21.73 37.67 19.58
N PRO A 1091 22.90 38.03 19.02
CA PRO A 1091 24.19 37.50 19.43
C PRO A 1091 24.54 37.72 20.91
N GLU A 1092 23.96 38.74 21.54
CA GLU A 1092 24.26 39.13 22.92
C GLU A 1092 23.40 38.36 23.94
N HIS A 1093 22.36 37.64 23.49
CA HIS A 1093 21.46 36.90 24.36
C HIS A 1093 21.95 35.47 24.59
N ARG A 1094 21.78 34.92 25.82
CA ARG A 1094 22.11 33.51 26.14
C ARG A 1094 21.45 32.46 25.24
N ALA A 1095 20.37 32.85 24.56
CA ALA A 1095 19.56 32.00 23.69
C ALA A 1095 19.98 32.08 22.22
N PHE A 1096 21.00 32.88 21.87
CA PHE A 1096 21.52 32.99 20.51
C PHE A 1096 21.87 31.62 19.94
N VAL A 1097 21.37 31.33 18.75
CA VAL A 1097 21.70 30.09 18.04
C VAL A 1097 22.54 30.48 16.81
N PRO A 1098 23.86 30.31 16.82
CA PRO A 1098 24.68 30.48 15.62
C PRO A 1098 24.30 29.43 14.57
N ASP A 1099 24.14 29.84 13.31
CA ASP A 1099 23.82 28.91 12.23
C ASP A 1099 25.01 27.98 11.97
N PHE A 1100 24.77 26.65 12.01
CA PHE A 1100 25.82 25.64 12.03
C PHE A 1100 26.86 25.79 13.16
N GLY A 1101 26.54 26.55 14.22
CA GLY A 1101 27.40 26.70 15.41
C GLY A 1101 27.05 25.76 16.57
N VAL A 1102 26.05 24.91 16.39
CA VAL A 1102 25.62 23.88 17.36
C VAL A 1102 25.87 22.50 16.77
N PHE A 1103 26.30 21.54 17.58
CA PHE A 1103 26.56 20.17 17.10
C PHE A 1103 25.85 19.09 17.92
N ALA A 1104 25.63 17.94 17.29
CA ALA A 1104 25.23 16.70 17.96
C ALA A 1104 26.14 15.56 17.52
N LYS A 1105 26.30 14.55 18.38
CA LYS A 1105 26.85 13.25 18.00
C LYS A 1105 25.68 12.37 17.56
N VAL A 1106 25.71 11.83 16.35
CA VAL A 1106 24.67 10.94 15.82
C VAL A 1106 25.27 9.61 15.41
N PRO A 1107 24.51 8.50 15.39
CA PRO A 1107 25.03 7.22 14.90
C PRO A 1107 25.43 7.32 13.42
N GLY A 1108 26.65 6.89 13.10
CA GLY A 1108 27.13 6.72 11.73
C GLY A 1108 26.71 5.39 11.12
N PRO A 1109 26.98 5.17 9.82
CA PRO A 1109 26.63 3.92 9.12
C PRO A 1109 27.28 2.66 9.73
N ASP A 1110 28.47 2.80 10.33
CA ASP A 1110 29.18 1.71 11.03
C ASP A 1110 28.82 1.63 12.53
N GLY A 1111 27.77 2.35 12.95
CA GLY A 1111 27.33 2.46 14.33
C GLY A 1111 28.20 3.36 15.21
N LYS A 1112 29.32 3.89 14.69
CA LYS A 1112 30.19 4.80 15.44
C LYS A 1112 29.59 6.20 15.53
N PRO A 1113 29.80 6.94 16.63
CA PRO A 1113 29.37 8.33 16.72
C PRO A 1113 30.04 9.17 15.63
N GLN A 1114 29.25 9.97 14.92
CA GLN A 1114 29.74 11.01 14.01
C GLN A 1114 29.25 12.37 14.49
N VAL A 1115 30.10 13.39 14.39
CA VAL A 1115 29.74 14.76 14.77
C VAL A 1115 29.11 15.48 13.58
N VAL A 1116 27.93 16.05 13.81
CA VAL A 1116 27.19 16.85 12.83
C VAL A 1116 26.91 18.24 13.39
N ALA A 1117 27.32 19.28 12.67
CA ALA A 1117 26.86 20.65 12.89
C ALA A 1117 25.43 20.80 12.37
N LEU A 1118 24.60 21.49 13.14
CA LEU A 1118 23.16 21.63 12.93
C LEU A 1118 22.84 23.05 12.46
N SER A 1119 22.03 23.18 11.42
CA SER A 1119 21.43 24.48 11.08
C SER A 1119 20.66 25.06 12.27
N ARG A 1120 20.55 26.39 12.33
CA ARG A 1120 19.73 27.08 13.35
C ARG A 1120 18.30 26.52 13.39
N GLN A 1121 17.69 26.30 12.22
CA GLN A 1121 16.32 25.81 12.10
C GLN A 1121 16.12 24.43 12.78
N LEU A 1122 17.12 23.54 12.68
CA LEU A 1122 17.06 22.22 13.32
C LEU A 1122 17.15 22.28 14.85
N VAL A 1123 17.91 23.24 15.38
CA VAL A 1123 17.92 23.51 16.82
C VAL A 1123 16.54 24.00 17.27
N LEU A 1124 15.91 24.92 16.51
CA LEU A 1124 14.57 25.42 16.80
C LEU A 1124 13.51 24.32 16.73
N PHE A 1125 13.63 23.39 15.79
CA PHE A 1125 12.75 22.22 15.72
C PHE A 1125 12.85 21.34 16.99
N CYS A 1126 14.06 21.17 17.55
CA CYS A 1126 14.22 20.49 18.83
C CYS A 1126 13.50 21.23 19.98
N VAL A 1127 13.55 22.57 20.00
CA VAL A 1127 12.86 23.39 21.02
C VAL A 1127 11.35 23.22 20.91
N GLU A 1128 10.83 23.28 19.69
CA GLU A 1128 9.42 23.17 19.39
C GLU A 1128 8.87 21.78 19.79
N ARG A 1129 9.56 20.69 19.42
CA ARG A 1129 9.17 19.32 19.83
C ARG A 1129 9.23 19.08 21.32
N ARG A 1130 10.24 19.63 22.01
CA ARG A 1130 10.30 19.60 23.48
C ARG A 1130 9.11 20.31 24.11
N LYS A 1131 8.70 21.46 23.56
CA LYS A 1131 7.51 22.19 24.03
C LYS A 1131 6.24 21.36 23.84
N ALA A 1132 6.02 20.80 22.65
CA ALA A 1132 4.85 19.95 22.38
C ALA A 1132 4.79 18.77 23.36
N TRP A 1133 5.92 18.10 23.58
CA TRP A 1133 6.02 16.99 24.54
C TRP A 1133 5.70 17.41 25.99
N ARG A 1134 6.22 18.54 26.46
CA ARG A 1134 5.90 19.08 27.80
C ARG A 1134 4.43 19.42 27.97
N LEU A 1135 3.76 19.92 26.93
CA LEU A 1135 2.32 20.18 26.96
C LEU A 1135 1.53 18.87 27.09
N LEU A 1136 1.92 17.83 26.35
CA LEU A 1136 1.29 16.52 26.43
C LEU A 1136 1.49 15.85 27.80
N GLN A 1137 2.71 15.94 28.37
CA GLN A 1137 2.99 15.48 29.74
C GLN A 1137 2.12 16.21 30.76
N SER A 1138 2.00 17.54 30.63
CA SER A 1138 1.18 18.34 31.53
C SER A 1138 -0.30 17.95 31.46
N LYS A 1139 -0.83 17.61 30.28
CA LYS A 1139 -2.19 17.08 30.14
C LYS A 1139 -2.33 15.73 30.85
N ALA A 1140 -1.35 14.85 30.73
CA ALA A 1140 -1.35 13.53 31.37
C ALA A 1140 -1.01 13.57 32.88
N GLY A 1141 -0.97 14.76 33.52
CA GLY A 1141 -0.61 14.90 34.94
C GLY A 1141 0.85 14.61 35.28
N ILE A 1142 1.75 14.58 34.29
CA ILE A 1142 3.17 14.25 34.48
C ILE A 1142 4.00 15.53 34.60
N VAL A 1143 4.61 15.72 35.77
CA VAL A 1143 5.56 16.83 36.02
C VAL A 1143 6.91 16.50 35.40
N ASN A 1144 7.29 17.25 34.37
CA ASN A 1144 8.60 17.12 33.74
C ASN A 1144 9.70 17.74 34.62
N LYS A 1145 10.59 16.90 35.15
CA LYS A 1145 11.67 17.32 36.07
C LYS A 1145 12.70 18.22 35.40
N GLU A 1146 13.00 17.97 34.12
CA GLU A 1146 13.98 18.73 33.34
C GLU A 1146 13.47 20.14 33.00
N TYR A 1147 12.15 20.28 32.85
CA TYR A 1147 11.53 21.60 32.74
C TYR A 1147 11.69 22.42 34.02
N VAL A 1148 11.43 21.81 35.18
CA VAL A 1148 11.59 22.48 36.48
C VAL A 1148 13.05 22.89 36.68
N ALA A 1149 13.99 21.98 36.46
CA ALA A 1149 15.43 22.27 36.60
C ALA A 1149 15.90 23.37 35.64
N GLN A 1150 15.48 23.31 34.36
CA GLN A 1150 15.79 24.35 33.39
C GLN A 1150 15.26 25.72 33.83
N ARG A 1151 14.02 25.80 34.32
CA ARG A 1151 13.43 27.05 34.79
C ARG A 1151 14.18 27.62 35.99
N THR A 1152 14.52 26.79 36.97
CA THR A 1152 15.29 27.22 38.14
C THR A 1152 16.65 27.77 37.73
N LEU A 1153 17.38 27.05 36.88
CA LEU A 1153 18.69 27.48 36.41
C LEU A 1153 18.62 28.81 35.64
N LEU A 1154 17.67 28.93 34.70
CA LEU A 1154 17.53 30.16 33.92
C LEU A 1154 17.06 31.35 34.77
N ALA A 1155 16.27 31.12 35.82
CA ALA A 1155 15.92 32.17 36.76
C ALA A 1155 17.15 32.69 37.54
N ASP A 1156 18.08 31.80 37.92
CA ASP A 1156 19.33 32.21 38.57
C ASP A 1156 20.26 32.96 37.60
N VAL A 1157 20.29 32.58 36.33
CA VAL A 1157 21.02 33.30 35.27
C VAL A 1157 20.41 34.70 35.05
N ASP A 1158 19.09 34.76 34.87
CA ASP A 1158 18.38 36.03 34.61
C ASP A 1158 18.43 36.96 35.85
N ALA A 1159 18.61 36.40 37.06
CA ALA A 1159 18.86 37.15 38.30
C ALA A 1159 20.34 37.52 38.54
N GLY A 1160 21.25 37.13 37.65
CA GLY A 1160 22.69 37.40 37.75
C GLY A 1160 23.44 36.59 38.80
N LYS A 1161 22.85 35.52 39.34
CA LYS A 1161 23.51 34.59 40.28
C LYS A 1161 24.47 33.62 39.58
N VAL A 1162 24.22 33.35 38.30
CA VAL A 1162 25.05 32.53 37.41
C VAL A 1162 25.38 33.39 36.19
N THR A 1163 26.67 33.55 35.87
CA THR A 1163 27.06 34.34 34.70
C THR A 1163 26.82 33.57 33.40
N THR A 1164 26.73 34.26 32.26
CA THR A 1164 26.58 33.61 30.95
C THR A 1164 27.77 32.69 30.64
N GLU A 1165 28.99 33.09 31.03
CA GLU A 1165 30.19 32.27 30.86
C GLU A 1165 30.13 30.98 31.69
N GLU A 1166 29.67 31.08 32.94
CA GLU A 1166 29.49 29.91 33.82
C GLU A 1166 28.41 28.97 33.28
N LEU A 1167 27.28 29.52 32.80
CA LEU A 1167 26.23 28.75 32.14
C LEU A 1167 26.74 28.02 30.88
N PHE A 1168 27.59 28.66 30.08
CA PHE A 1168 28.15 28.04 28.88
C PHE A 1168 29.13 26.92 29.21
N ALA A 1169 29.95 27.08 30.25
CA ALA A 1169 30.94 26.09 30.65
C ALA A 1169 30.33 24.89 31.41
N ARG A 1170 29.39 25.14 32.32
CA ARG A 1170 28.89 24.15 33.30
C ARG A 1170 27.39 23.91 33.28
N GLY A 1171 26.63 24.51 32.37
CA GLY A 1171 25.17 24.44 32.34
C GLY A 1171 24.59 23.02 32.51
N PRO A 1172 25.01 22.01 31.72
CA PRO A 1172 24.53 20.64 31.87
C PRO A 1172 24.80 20.03 33.26
N GLU A 1173 25.96 20.30 33.86
CA GLU A 1173 26.31 19.84 35.21
C GLU A 1173 25.38 20.48 36.24
N MET A 1174 25.19 21.80 36.16
CA MET A 1174 24.32 22.55 37.07
C MET A 1174 22.86 22.10 36.99
N ALA A 1175 22.37 21.81 35.78
CA ALA A 1175 21.03 21.26 35.58
C ALA A 1175 20.87 19.87 36.23
N GLU A 1176 21.89 19.01 36.12
CA GLU A 1176 21.89 17.70 36.75
C GLU A 1176 21.98 17.78 38.29
N GLU A 1177 22.74 18.73 38.84
CA GLU A 1177 22.81 19.02 40.27
C GLU A 1177 21.43 19.44 40.84
N ILE A 1178 20.68 20.26 40.10
CA ILE A 1178 19.30 20.63 40.44
C ILE A 1178 18.36 19.41 40.34
N LEU A 1179 18.50 18.59 39.29
CA LEU A 1179 17.68 17.39 39.09
C LEU A 1179 17.87 16.33 40.19
N THR A 1180 19.10 16.17 40.68
CA THR A 1180 19.46 15.17 41.69
C THR A 1180 19.29 15.66 43.13
N GLY A 1181 18.92 16.94 43.34
CA GLY A 1181 18.68 17.53 44.66
C GLY A 1181 19.96 17.83 45.46
N ALA A 1182 21.12 17.91 44.80
CA ALA A 1182 22.40 18.28 45.45
C ALA A 1182 22.42 19.76 45.92
N VAL A 1183 21.51 20.58 45.38
CA VAL A 1183 21.27 21.97 45.80
C VAL A 1183 19.91 22.06 46.49
N LYS A 1184 19.86 22.53 47.75
CA LYS A 1184 18.59 22.80 48.45
C LYS A 1184 17.87 23.95 47.75
N VAL A 1185 16.83 23.63 47.00
CA VAL A 1185 15.89 24.61 46.42
C VAL A 1185 15.00 25.13 47.55
N ALA A 1186 14.98 26.44 47.79
CA ALA A 1186 13.95 27.07 48.61
C ALA A 1186 12.66 27.10 47.77
N VAL A 1187 11.63 26.41 48.28
CA VAL A 1187 10.31 26.24 47.63
C VAL A 1187 9.62 27.56 47.38
#